data_AF-A0ABD5RWA3-F1
#
_entry.id   AF-A0ABD5RWA3-F1
#
_cell.length_a   1.000
_cell.length_b   1.000
_cell.length_c   1.000
_cell.angle_alpha   90.00
_cell.angle_beta   90.00
_cell.angle_gamma   90.00
#
_symmetry.space_group_name_H-M   'P 1'
#
loop_
_entity.id
_entity.type
_entity.pdbx_description
1 polymer ?
#
loop_
_entity_poly.entity_id
_entity_poly.type
_entity_poly.pdbx_seq_one_letter_code
_entity_poly.pdbx_strand_id
1 'polypeptide(L)'
;ERAVRELARERDAPAYVALTEDLGVTAEGGQWARALVRWVEDDDPDDELREYLTGTPGQDVGLGFDDLAESVLPLLDAVAERPTLRLNFDGPAWIDADRDTGRTALDLVEDLGRVVDVRLGLSPRTRTHLVQTYPEFGDEHLTESGDATRHSRSAEERDGWDAWDVLGGWSPQGGRVRLLANIPAGEGRAVSALKDDLEVDLSAGSVDRYLREFEAEHEFVDVDRRRTSNRVSLNAYGQAAQALISPDYRAQHPAQMELSDDLTRPSHQHPQVQCNSQDGSRGGCPRAPTAEEWVAATGTPSGSAGYVRWLNGEAVDAYRLHRRYQAGKRVDGVTCVDAPIEEFDDGRVAYVSAFEDDLQVLAQWGGPAATLVRVAHALSSEPIWGKVLTREVVGDNLEEIHEAIAEPQLLATLQAGDQLGWLSRDEMEYYAFRDRLHGVAKSLLGDLGRLPDLDPEQRGAVFRRAHGLLATMTKLLDAVGLDVTIHVRTPDTTRLRSDEKRYAGFLEFFRRTVPKQTAYGVHSAYRQRIETREEKLKARLPIELDPEDHTADMTASWVVAGPNADTFVDDISASIGELEEREAVRTGAEEAPRIEIPVVAGGTYAAIKRIVDDVAREKGWIPDAEQLDRLTRILMGVTGTGKWRASPFDAADVMHALGRSNGSRLDASDLAYGISQLPHDRIFPDLAPTAQKMVKALLAAEEPLTPSELQAEAGVSEGSYKRHAPTLETVGVIERSEGQWQAFIEPWWAPDSPRSRPIGESIPEQGVWADEFLVELAFRIDGADDGHEVFWRGATLEEIGEAVPELRPWIELVRVAFRDPPDEVADGRYVRFGAEPDTAQTRLPGSNPGGTAT
;
A
#
# COMPACT_ATOMS: atom_id res chain seq x y z
N GLU A 1 24.00 21.00 -34.17
CA GLU A 1 23.27 22.28 -34.21
C GLU A 1 23.81 23.34 -33.24
N ARG A 2 23.70 23.13 -31.91
CA ARG A 2 24.11 24.13 -30.89
C ARG A 2 25.56 24.63 -31.04
N ALA A 3 26.52 23.72 -31.17
CA ALA A 3 27.94 24.06 -31.34
C ALA A 3 28.22 24.87 -32.62
N VAL A 4 27.48 24.59 -33.69
CA VAL A 4 27.58 25.28 -34.98
C VAL A 4 26.98 26.70 -34.88
N ARG A 5 25.88 26.90 -34.13
CA ARG A 5 25.34 28.24 -33.82
C ARG A 5 26.31 29.06 -32.97
N GLU A 6 27.01 28.43 -32.03
CA GLU A 6 28.01 29.09 -31.20
C GLU A 6 29.22 29.55 -32.03
N LEU A 7 29.74 28.70 -32.91
CA LEU A 7 30.81 29.06 -33.84
C LEU A 7 30.42 30.20 -34.80
N ALA A 8 29.16 30.20 -35.25
CA ALA A 8 28.61 31.24 -36.13
C ALA A 8 28.34 32.56 -35.41
N ARG A 9 27.90 32.55 -34.15
CA ARG A 9 27.61 33.77 -33.36
C ARG A 9 28.84 34.65 -33.13
N GLU A 10 30.04 34.07 -33.18
CA GLU A 10 31.29 34.79 -32.95
C GLU A 10 31.84 35.48 -34.22
N ARG A 11 31.22 35.28 -35.39
CA ARG A 11 31.71 35.77 -36.69
C ARG A 11 30.58 36.31 -37.57
N ASP A 12 30.89 37.23 -38.49
CA ASP A 12 29.93 37.62 -39.52
C ASP A 12 29.88 36.57 -40.65
N ALA A 13 28.79 36.56 -41.43
CA ALA A 13 28.58 35.55 -42.48
C ALA A 13 29.75 35.43 -43.48
N PRO A 14 30.39 36.52 -43.96
CA PRO A 14 31.58 36.43 -44.80
C PRO A 14 32.79 35.77 -44.12
N ALA A 15 33.02 36.04 -42.83
CA ALA A 15 34.10 35.40 -42.06
C ALA A 15 33.80 33.93 -41.74
N TYR A 16 32.53 33.54 -41.68
CA TYR A 16 32.11 32.15 -41.51
C TYR A 16 32.30 31.34 -42.81
N VAL A 17 31.99 31.92 -43.98
CA VAL A 17 32.25 31.31 -45.29
C VAL A 17 33.74 31.00 -45.46
N ALA A 18 34.61 31.98 -45.22
CA ALA A 18 36.06 31.80 -45.34
C ALA A 18 36.59 30.72 -44.38
N LEU A 19 36.00 30.60 -43.18
CA LEU A 19 36.34 29.54 -42.23
C LEU A 19 35.94 28.15 -42.75
N THR A 20 34.74 28.00 -43.31
CA THR A 20 34.30 26.70 -43.85
C THR A 20 35.13 26.25 -45.06
N GLU A 21 35.59 27.20 -45.88
CA GLU A 21 36.52 26.92 -46.99
C GLU A 21 37.93 26.57 -46.50
N ASP A 22 38.46 27.29 -45.50
CA ASP A 22 39.77 27.02 -44.90
C ASP A 22 39.82 25.68 -44.14
N LEU A 23 38.69 25.26 -43.54
CA LEU A 23 38.53 23.96 -42.88
C LEU A 23 38.29 22.80 -43.87
N GLY A 24 38.19 23.10 -45.17
CA GLY A 24 38.05 22.08 -46.21
C GLY A 24 36.70 21.36 -46.20
N VAL A 25 35.62 22.04 -45.82
CA VAL A 25 34.26 21.47 -45.83
C VAL A 25 33.78 21.29 -47.28
N THR A 26 33.97 20.10 -47.85
CA THR A 26 33.81 19.81 -49.28
C THR A 26 32.63 18.92 -49.66
N ALA A 27 31.93 18.33 -48.68
CA ALA A 27 30.82 17.42 -48.91
C ALA A 27 29.82 17.96 -49.94
N GLU A 28 29.37 17.09 -50.84
CA GLU A 28 28.48 17.41 -51.97
C GLU A 28 28.97 18.58 -52.86
N GLY A 29 30.30 18.69 -53.04
CA GLY A 29 30.91 19.76 -53.84
C GLY A 29 30.78 21.16 -53.22
N GLY A 30 30.73 21.23 -51.89
CA GLY A 30 30.59 22.47 -51.12
C GLY A 30 29.15 22.99 -51.01
N GLN A 31 28.15 22.19 -51.36
CA GLN A 31 26.73 22.56 -51.17
C GLN A 31 26.39 22.66 -49.68
N TRP A 32 26.96 21.78 -48.86
CA TRP A 32 26.72 21.75 -47.43
C TRP A 32 27.23 23.01 -46.71
N ALA A 33 28.41 23.50 -47.09
CA ALA A 33 28.95 24.78 -46.60
C ALA A 33 28.02 25.97 -46.97
N ARG A 34 27.44 25.98 -48.18
CA ARG A 34 26.52 27.04 -48.61
C ARG A 34 25.18 26.99 -47.88
N ALA A 35 24.67 25.80 -47.59
CA ALA A 35 23.42 25.62 -46.85
C ALA A 35 23.58 26.08 -45.39
N LEU A 36 24.72 25.80 -44.77
CA LEU A 36 25.08 26.31 -43.44
C LEU A 36 25.16 27.84 -43.39
N VAL A 37 25.70 28.48 -44.43
CA VAL A 37 25.79 29.94 -44.49
C VAL A 37 24.39 30.57 -44.56
N ARG A 38 23.48 30.01 -45.37
CA ARG A 38 22.07 30.46 -45.40
C ARG A 38 21.39 30.27 -44.04
N TRP A 39 21.64 29.15 -43.38
CA TRP A 39 21.12 28.86 -42.05
C TRP A 39 21.63 29.80 -40.95
N VAL A 40 22.84 30.35 -41.09
CA VAL A 40 23.33 31.40 -40.18
C VAL A 40 22.68 32.77 -40.48
N GLU A 41 22.32 33.02 -41.74
CA GLU A 41 21.71 34.28 -42.19
C GLU A 41 20.19 34.36 -41.91
N ASP A 42 19.48 33.23 -41.95
CA ASP A 42 18.03 33.13 -41.63
C ASP A 42 17.81 32.42 -40.27
N ASP A 43 17.05 33.06 -39.37
CA ASP A 43 16.83 32.60 -37.98
C ASP A 43 15.92 31.35 -37.87
N ASP A 44 15.48 30.79 -39.00
CA ASP A 44 14.65 29.59 -39.13
C ASP A 44 15.37 28.55 -40.01
N PRO A 45 15.64 27.32 -39.51
CA PRO A 45 16.37 26.34 -40.29
C PRO A 45 15.64 25.95 -41.57
N ASP A 46 16.28 26.18 -42.72
CA ASP A 46 15.84 25.71 -44.03
C ASP A 46 15.55 24.19 -43.95
N ASP A 47 14.36 23.78 -44.41
CA ASP A 47 13.89 22.39 -44.34
C ASP A 47 14.88 21.43 -45.01
N GLU A 48 15.60 21.90 -46.03
CA GLU A 48 16.71 21.16 -46.66
C GLU A 48 17.80 20.79 -45.65
N LEU A 49 18.26 21.73 -44.79
CA LEU A 49 19.35 21.47 -43.84
C LEU A 49 18.95 20.47 -42.75
N ARG A 50 17.67 20.52 -42.33
CA ARG A 50 17.11 19.53 -41.41
C ARG A 50 17.03 18.17 -42.07
N GLU A 51 16.50 18.09 -43.29
CA GLU A 51 16.40 16.85 -44.06
C GLU A 51 17.79 16.23 -44.31
N TYR A 52 18.81 17.04 -44.57
CA TYR A 52 20.21 16.62 -44.69
C TYR A 52 20.81 16.06 -43.38
N LEU A 53 20.39 16.57 -42.21
CA LEU A 53 20.91 16.15 -40.90
C LEU A 53 20.13 14.98 -40.28
N THR A 54 18.88 14.75 -40.70
CA THR A 54 17.98 13.75 -40.09
C THR A 54 17.73 12.50 -40.95
N GLY A 55 18.49 12.30 -42.04
CA GLY A 55 18.29 11.19 -42.98
C GLY A 55 18.25 9.80 -42.31
N THR A 56 17.09 9.14 -42.37
CA THR A 56 16.87 7.74 -41.94
C THR A 56 17.56 6.77 -42.91
N PRO A 57 18.19 5.66 -42.46
CA PRO A 57 18.79 4.68 -43.37
C PRO A 57 17.74 4.10 -44.33
N GLY A 58 17.86 4.42 -45.62
CA GLY A 58 16.98 3.91 -46.68
C GLY A 58 16.36 4.94 -47.63
N GLN A 59 16.62 6.25 -47.47
CA GLN A 59 16.35 7.24 -48.51
C GLN A 59 17.67 7.79 -49.08
N ASP A 60 17.75 7.85 -50.42
CA ASP A 60 18.92 8.23 -51.25
C ASP A 60 19.40 9.69 -51.11
N VAL A 61 19.14 10.35 -49.99
CA VAL A 61 19.59 11.74 -49.70
C VAL A 61 20.24 11.88 -48.32
N GLY A 62 20.50 10.77 -47.62
CA GLY A 62 21.28 10.78 -46.38
C GLY A 62 22.77 10.92 -46.67
N LEU A 63 23.44 11.84 -45.96
CA LEU A 63 24.90 11.96 -45.93
C LEU A 63 25.52 10.56 -45.83
N GLY A 64 26.30 10.16 -46.84
CA GLY A 64 27.10 8.94 -46.79
C GLY A 64 28.14 9.03 -45.66
N PHE A 65 28.68 7.89 -45.25
CA PHE A 65 29.71 7.83 -44.21
C PHE A 65 30.92 8.72 -44.52
N ASP A 66 31.30 8.83 -45.80
CA ASP A 66 32.38 9.71 -46.26
C ASP A 66 32.00 11.20 -46.16
N ASP A 67 30.71 11.53 -46.30
CA ASP A 67 30.23 12.92 -46.26
C ASP A 67 30.26 13.51 -44.86
N LEU A 68 30.09 12.71 -43.80
CA LEU A 68 30.21 13.17 -42.40
C LEU A 68 31.63 13.62 -42.05
N ALA A 69 32.64 12.92 -42.56
CA ALA A 69 34.04 13.25 -42.37
C ALA A 69 34.46 14.53 -43.12
N GLU A 70 33.87 14.78 -44.28
CA GLU A 70 34.12 15.98 -45.10
C GLU A 70 33.17 17.16 -44.80
N SER A 71 32.27 17.02 -43.81
CA SER A 71 31.29 18.07 -43.44
C SER A 71 31.30 18.43 -41.96
N VAL A 72 30.87 17.51 -41.09
CA VAL A 72 30.54 17.77 -39.69
C VAL A 72 31.78 17.73 -38.80
N LEU A 73 32.70 16.80 -39.04
CA LEU A 73 33.89 16.63 -38.19
C LEU A 73 34.83 17.86 -38.19
N PRO A 74 35.15 18.50 -39.34
CA PRO A 74 36.02 19.69 -39.36
C PRO A 74 35.40 20.88 -38.61
N LEU A 75 34.07 21.00 -38.64
CA LEU A 75 33.37 22.06 -37.90
C LEU A 75 33.37 21.81 -36.40
N LEU A 76 33.18 20.56 -35.95
CA LEU A 76 33.21 20.22 -34.53
C LEU A 76 34.61 20.34 -33.93
N ASP A 77 35.66 20.05 -34.71
CA ASP A 77 37.05 20.25 -34.26
C ASP A 77 37.43 21.73 -34.13
N ALA A 78 36.78 22.62 -34.88
CA ALA A 78 37.00 24.07 -34.80
C ALA A 78 36.31 24.75 -33.60
N VAL A 79 35.40 24.05 -32.90
CA VAL A 79 34.69 24.57 -31.72
C VAL A 79 35.60 24.45 -30.48
N ALA A 80 35.68 25.53 -29.68
CA ALA A 80 36.59 25.61 -28.53
C ALA A 80 36.26 24.60 -27.41
N GLU A 81 34.99 24.23 -27.26
CA GLU A 81 34.52 23.22 -26.33
C GLU A 81 34.07 21.97 -27.09
N ARG A 82 34.68 20.82 -26.80
CA ARG A 82 34.30 19.53 -27.39
C ARG A 82 32.98 19.06 -26.78
N PRO A 83 31.89 18.95 -27.55
CA PRO A 83 30.63 18.46 -27.01
C PRO A 83 30.73 16.97 -26.65
N THR A 84 30.00 16.55 -25.62
CA THR A 84 29.86 15.13 -25.26
C THR A 84 28.67 14.51 -25.98
N LEU A 85 28.89 13.44 -26.74
CA LEU A 85 27.85 12.66 -27.42
C LEU A 85 27.68 11.29 -26.76
N ARG A 86 26.45 10.97 -26.34
CA ARG A 86 26.13 9.65 -25.80
C ARG A 86 25.47 8.77 -26.87
N LEU A 87 26.08 7.64 -27.19
CA LEU A 87 25.57 6.67 -28.16
C LEU A 87 25.10 5.41 -27.42
N ASN A 88 23.81 5.11 -27.48
CA ASN A 88 23.26 3.89 -26.88
C ASN A 88 23.15 2.79 -27.94
N PHE A 89 23.73 1.62 -27.66
CA PHE A 89 23.77 0.52 -28.61
C PHE A 89 22.57 -0.40 -28.41
N ASP A 90 21.80 -0.63 -29.47
CA ASP A 90 20.74 -1.64 -29.48
C ASP A 90 21.34 -3.05 -29.51
N GLY A 91 21.25 -3.77 -28.38
CA GLY A 91 21.93 -5.04 -28.18
C GLY A 91 21.58 -6.12 -29.22
N PRO A 92 20.29 -6.42 -29.47
CA PRO A 92 19.88 -7.33 -30.54
C PRO A 92 20.40 -6.95 -31.93
N ALA A 93 20.28 -5.69 -32.34
CA ALA A 93 20.71 -5.26 -33.68
C ALA A 93 22.22 -5.40 -33.90
N TRP A 94 23.04 -5.16 -32.86
CA TRP A 94 24.49 -5.33 -32.92
C TRP A 94 24.94 -6.81 -32.91
N ILE A 95 24.15 -7.70 -32.31
CA ILE A 95 24.43 -9.14 -32.29
C ILE A 95 24.07 -9.79 -33.63
N ASP A 96 23.03 -9.29 -34.31
CA ASP A 96 22.52 -9.82 -35.57
C ASP A 96 23.17 -9.18 -36.82
N ALA A 97 23.91 -8.08 -36.65
CA ALA A 97 24.63 -7.40 -37.74
C ALA A 97 25.79 -8.25 -38.29
N ASP A 98 26.02 -8.17 -39.60
CA ASP A 98 27.21 -8.78 -40.19
C ASP A 98 28.49 -8.03 -39.80
N ARG A 99 29.63 -8.73 -39.89
CA ARG A 99 30.89 -8.24 -39.34
C ARG A 99 31.39 -6.97 -40.03
N ASP A 100 31.13 -6.82 -41.33
CA ASP A 100 31.60 -5.69 -42.14
C ASP A 100 30.77 -4.44 -41.85
N THR A 101 29.45 -4.60 -41.71
CA THR A 101 28.54 -3.53 -41.26
C THR A 101 28.89 -3.04 -39.85
N GLY A 102 29.11 -3.96 -38.90
CA GLY A 102 29.50 -3.59 -37.53
C GLY A 102 30.87 -2.93 -37.45
N ARG A 103 31.84 -3.32 -38.29
CA ARG A 103 33.15 -2.65 -38.35
C ARG A 103 33.02 -1.23 -38.89
N THR A 104 32.29 -1.05 -39.98
CA THR A 104 32.06 0.28 -40.59
C THR A 104 31.41 1.25 -39.60
N ALA A 105 30.47 0.76 -38.79
CA ALA A 105 29.83 1.57 -37.75
C ALA A 105 30.79 1.93 -36.58
N LEU A 106 31.71 1.04 -36.20
CA LEU A 106 32.71 1.31 -35.16
C LEU A 106 33.81 2.27 -35.64
N ASP A 107 34.23 2.16 -36.89
CA ASP A 107 35.18 3.09 -37.50
C ASP A 107 34.61 4.53 -37.50
N LEU A 108 33.31 4.69 -37.77
CA LEU A 108 32.62 5.98 -37.65
C LEU A 108 32.62 6.51 -36.21
N VAL A 109 32.37 5.66 -35.23
CA VAL A 109 32.40 6.03 -33.81
C VAL A 109 33.81 6.49 -33.40
N GLU A 110 34.84 5.84 -33.91
CA GLU A 110 36.23 6.23 -33.69
C GLU A 110 36.56 7.58 -34.33
N ASP A 111 36.17 7.79 -35.59
CA ASP A 111 36.37 9.06 -36.29
C ASP A 111 35.66 10.22 -35.58
N LEU A 112 34.45 9.98 -35.06
CA LEU A 112 33.71 10.94 -34.28
C LEU A 112 34.41 11.23 -32.93
N GLY A 113 34.92 10.18 -32.26
CA GLY A 113 35.69 10.28 -31.02
C GLY A 113 36.97 11.14 -31.10
N ARG A 114 37.47 11.40 -32.31
CA ARG A 114 38.63 12.31 -32.49
C ARG A 114 38.30 13.77 -32.25
N VAL A 115 37.05 14.17 -32.46
CA VAL A 115 36.61 15.59 -32.41
C VAL A 115 35.59 15.86 -31.30
N VAL A 116 34.84 14.86 -30.85
CA VAL A 116 33.87 14.97 -29.74
C VAL A 116 34.12 13.93 -28.65
N ASP A 117 33.67 14.21 -27.43
CA ASP A 117 33.75 13.26 -26.31
C ASP A 117 32.63 12.22 -26.45
N VAL A 118 32.94 10.99 -26.85
CA VAL A 118 31.93 9.95 -27.12
C VAL A 118 31.78 9.01 -25.93
N ARG A 119 30.56 8.96 -25.38
CA ARG A 119 30.19 8.04 -24.29
C ARG A 119 29.30 6.92 -24.81
N LEU A 120 29.76 5.68 -24.68
CA LEU A 120 29.02 4.50 -25.15
C LEU A 120 28.14 3.91 -24.05
N GLY A 121 26.83 3.86 -24.30
CA GLY A 121 25.86 3.13 -23.48
C GLY A 121 25.68 1.71 -23.97
N LEU A 122 26.33 0.75 -23.32
CA LEU A 122 26.33 -0.66 -23.72
C LEU A 122 25.65 -1.54 -22.65
N SER A 123 24.83 -2.50 -23.08
CA SER A 123 24.43 -3.60 -22.19
C SER A 123 25.62 -4.52 -21.92
N PRO A 124 25.68 -5.26 -20.78
CA PRO A 124 26.77 -6.19 -20.50
C PRO A 124 26.95 -7.25 -21.59
N ARG A 125 25.84 -7.70 -22.18
CA ARG A 125 25.83 -8.66 -23.30
C ARG A 125 26.40 -8.05 -24.58
N THR A 126 26.02 -6.80 -24.90
CA THR A 126 26.55 -6.06 -26.06
C THR A 126 28.03 -5.76 -25.90
N ARG A 127 28.48 -5.35 -24.71
CA ARG A 127 29.91 -5.15 -24.40
C ARG A 127 30.71 -6.44 -24.57
N THR A 128 30.21 -7.55 -24.03
CA THR A 128 30.85 -8.87 -24.18
C THR A 128 30.93 -9.27 -25.64
N HIS A 129 29.86 -9.06 -26.42
CA HIS A 129 29.84 -9.34 -27.85
C HIS A 129 30.85 -8.46 -28.63
N LEU A 130 30.91 -7.15 -28.35
CA LEU A 130 31.84 -6.23 -29.01
C LEU A 130 33.30 -6.55 -28.70
N VAL A 131 33.64 -6.85 -27.44
CA VAL A 131 35.00 -7.27 -27.05
C VAL A 131 35.39 -8.60 -27.70
N GLN A 132 34.44 -9.53 -27.89
CA GLN A 132 34.72 -10.81 -28.55
C GLN A 132 34.83 -10.69 -30.08
N THR A 133 33.99 -9.88 -30.71
CA THR A 133 33.89 -9.77 -32.17
C THR A 133 34.86 -8.74 -32.76
N TYR A 134 35.13 -7.66 -32.03
CA TYR A 134 35.99 -6.52 -32.39
C TYR A 134 36.98 -6.18 -31.25
N PRO A 135 37.90 -7.12 -30.90
CA PRO A 135 38.77 -6.98 -29.74
C PRO A 135 39.66 -5.73 -29.80
N GLU A 136 40.13 -5.34 -30.99
CA GLU A 136 40.95 -4.13 -31.19
C GLU A 136 40.22 -2.86 -30.74
N PHE A 137 38.96 -2.68 -31.13
CA PHE A 137 38.13 -1.55 -30.68
C PHE A 137 37.82 -1.64 -29.18
N GLY A 138 37.50 -2.84 -28.69
CA GLY A 138 37.17 -3.09 -27.28
C GLY A 138 38.32 -2.76 -26.33
N ASP A 139 39.54 -3.14 -26.69
CA ASP A 139 40.74 -2.92 -25.88
C ASP A 139 41.24 -1.47 -25.95
N GLU A 140 41.10 -0.81 -27.10
CA GLU A 140 41.62 0.54 -27.34
C GLU A 140 40.68 1.65 -26.86
N HIS A 141 39.36 1.48 -27.00
CA HIS A 141 38.39 2.57 -26.84
C HIS A 141 37.42 2.39 -25.67
N LEU A 142 37.23 1.18 -25.13
CA LEU A 142 36.43 0.97 -23.90
C LEU A 142 37.29 1.20 -22.65
N THR A 143 37.79 2.43 -22.49
CA THR A 143 38.88 2.78 -21.57
C THR A 143 38.43 3.27 -20.20
N GLU A 144 37.14 3.58 -20.00
CA GLU A 144 36.60 4.04 -18.71
C GLU A 144 35.47 3.15 -18.19
N SER A 145 35.73 2.52 -17.04
CA SER A 145 34.70 1.93 -16.19
C SER A 145 34.40 2.91 -15.06
N GLY A 146 33.59 3.94 -15.32
CA GLY A 146 32.94 4.68 -14.24
C GLY A 146 32.67 6.16 -14.48
N ASP A 147 31.39 6.53 -14.44
CA ASP A 147 30.98 7.71 -13.66
C ASP A 147 30.58 7.21 -12.26
N ALA A 148 31.57 7.17 -11.39
CA ALA A 148 31.38 7.09 -9.95
C ALA A 148 31.30 8.53 -9.43
N THR A 149 30.09 9.00 -9.11
CA THR A 149 29.96 9.89 -7.97
C THR A 149 30.51 9.12 -6.77
N ARG A 150 31.70 9.51 -6.31
CA ARG A 150 32.27 9.05 -5.04
C ARG A 150 31.37 9.56 -3.91
N HIS A 151 30.31 8.83 -3.63
CA HIS A 151 30.02 8.53 -2.24
C HIS A 151 31.09 7.53 -1.79
N SER A 152 31.66 7.77 -0.62
CA SER A 152 32.49 6.80 0.05
C SER A 152 31.62 5.56 0.28
N ARG A 153 31.65 4.63 -0.68
CA ARG A 153 30.85 3.40 -0.58
C ARG A 153 31.26 2.65 0.67
N SER A 154 30.30 2.34 1.52
CA SER A 154 30.52 1.48 2.69
C SER A 154 30.95 0.09 2.21
N ALA A 155 31.52 -0.73 3.11
CA ALA A 155 31.81 -2.12 2.78
C ALA A 155 30.55 -2.87 2.30
N GLU A 156 29.40 -2.53 2.87
CA GLU A 156 28.07 -3.09 2.57
C GLU A 156 27.61 -2.83 1.12
N GLU A 157 27.92 -1.66 0.54
CA GLU A 157 27.58 -1.33 -0.85
C GLU A 157 28.44 -2.07 -1.88
N ARG A 158 29.65 -2.53 -1.52
CA ARG A 158 30.47 -3.39 -2.40
C ARG A 158 29.97 -4.84 -2.36
N ASP A 159 29.65 -5.31 -1.16
CA ASP A 159 29.11 -6.65 -0.91
C ASP A 159 27.82 -6.90 -1.70
N GLY A 160 26.94 -5.90 -1.87
CA GLY A 160 25.74 -6.03 -2.71
C GLY A 160 26.00 -6.25 -4.21
N TRP A 161 27.00 -5.58 -4.79
CA TRP A 161 27.29 -5.73 -6.23
C TRP A 161 28.01 -7.05 -6.54
N ASP A 162 28.95 -7.46 -5.69
CA ASP A 162 29.63 -8.74 -5.84
C ASP A 162 28.65 -9.91 -5.61
N ALA A 163 27.71 -9.76 -4.67
CA ALA A 163 26.65 -10.74 -4.45
C ALA A 163 25.69 -10.85 -5.66
N TRP A 164 25.39 -9.74 -6.34
CA TRP A 164 24.59 -9.76 -7.56
C TRP A 164 25.24 -10.60 -8.67
N ASP A 165 26.55 -10.46 -8.89
CA ASP A 165 27.28 -11.20 -9.94
C ASP A 165 27.16 -12.71 -9.71
N VAL A 166 27.21 -13.15 -8.44
CA VAL A 166 27.02 -14.56 -8.07
C VAL A 166 25.57 -15.01 -8.32
N LEU A 167 24.59 -14.22 -7.89
CA LEU A 167 23.16 -14.54 -8.06
C LEU A 167 22.73 -14.55 -9.53
N GLY A 168 23.29 -13.66 -10.35
CA GLY A 168 23.03 -13.57 -11.80
C GLY A 168 23.46 -14.82 -12.57
N GLY A 169 24.37 -15.61 -12.02
CA GLY A 169 24.77 -16.92 -12.54
C GLY A 169 23.82 -18.06 -12.20
N TRP A 170 22.84 -17.86 -11.32
CA TRP A 170 21.89 -18.89 -10.90
C TRP A 170 20.59 -18.83 -11.70
N SER A 171 19.92 -19.98 -11.84
CA SER A 171 18.59 -20.02 -12.46
C SER A 171 17.59 -19.22 -11.61
N PRO A 172 16.83 -18.29 -12.20
CA PRO A 172 15.68 -17.68 -11.54
C PRO A 172 14.74 -18.76 -11.00
N GLN A 173 14.18 -18.56 -9.80
CA GLN A 173 13.32 -19.52 -9.09
C GLN A 173 13.97 -20.88 -8.80
N GLY A 174 15.27 -21.01 -9.07
CA GLY A 174 16.03 -22.23 -8.84
C GLY A 174 16.21 -22.49 -7.35
N GLY A 175 16.46 -23.76 -7.01
CA GLY A 175 16.64 -24.20 -5.63
C GLY A 175 17.67 -23.42 -4.81
N ARG A 176 18.73 -22.90 -5.45
CA ARG A 176 19.74 -22.06 -4.78
C ARG A 176 19.16 -20.73 -4.31
N VAL A 177 18.42 -20.04 -5.18
CA VAL A 177 17.78 -18.76 -4.86
C VAL A 177 16.72 -18.96 -3.78
N ARG A 178 15.90 -20.01 -3.88
CA ARG A 178 14.89 -20.38 -2.87
C ARG A 178 15.53 -20.70 -1.52
N LEU A 179 16.62 -21.46 -1.51
CA LEU A 179 17.32 -21.80 -0.27
C LEU A 179 17.94 -20.55 0.37
N LEU A 180 18.66 -19.71 -0.38
CA LEU A 180 19.31 -18.51 0.15
C LEU A 180 18.28 -17.50 0.71
N ALA A 181 17.14 -17.33 0.02
CA ALA A 181 16.06 -16.46 0.45
C ALA A 181 15.37 -16.92 1.75
N ASN A 182 15.57 -18.17 2.18
CA ASN A 182 14.93 -18.76 3.36
C ASN A 182 15.92 -19.01 4.53
N ILE A 183 17.16 -18.51 4.46
CA ILE A 183 18.12 -18.52 5.57
C ILE A 183 18.06 -17.16 6.28
N PRO A 184 17.89 -17.09 7.61
CA PRO A 184 17.74 -15.82 8.30
C PRO A 184 19.06 -15.04 8.42
N ALA A 185 18.93 -13.72 8.41
CA ALA A 185 19.96 -12.76 8.81
C ALA A 185 20.01 -12.68 10.35
N GLY A 186 20.77 -13.54 11.04
CA GLY A 186 20.79 -13.54 12.52
C GLY A 186 21.24 -14.85 13.17
N GLU A 187 20.53 -15.29 14.23
CA GLU A 187 20.88 -16.41 15.14
C GLU A 187 21.00 -17.81 14.49
N GLY A 188 20.94 -17.87 13.16
CA GLY A 188 21.30 -18.99 12.30
C GLY A 188 20.33 -20.15 12.36
N ARG A 189 19.64 -20.47 11.28
CA ARG A 189 18.63 -21.53 11.23
C ARG A 189 19.24 -22.93 11.26
N ALA A 190 18.61 -23.89 11.94
CA ALA A 190 19.08 -25.27 11.91
C ALA A 190 18.99 -25.87 10.49
N VAL A 191 20.03 -26.57 10.03
CA VAL A 191 20.06 -27.20 8.70
C VAL A 191 18.93 -28.23 8.55
N SER A 192 18.51 -28.89 9.62
CA SER A 192 17.33 -29.76 9.61
C SER A 192 16.04 -29.01 9.33
N ALA A 193 15.86 -27.78 9.86
CA ALA A 193 14.66 -26.99 9.61
C ALA A 193 14.56 -26.54 8.15
N LEU A 194 15.68 -26.20 7.50
CA LEU A 194 15.73 -25.88 6.07
C LEU A 194 15.38 -27.08 5.17
N LYS A 195 15.65 -28.31 5.63
CA LYS A 195 15.31 -29.54 4.90
C LYS A 195 13.82 -29.87 4.96
N ASP A 196 13.16 -29.44 6.02
CA ASP A 196 11.74 -29.68 6.28
C ASP A 196 10.84 -28.52 5.76
N ASP A 197 11.45 -27.50 5.14
CA ASP A 197 10.78 -26.30 4.63
C ASP A 197 10.22 -26.50 3.20
N LEU A 198 8.89 -26.44 3.06
CA LEU A 198 8.19 -26.60 1.80
C LEU A 198 8.40 -25.43 0.82
N GLU A 199 8.81 -24.25 1.29
CA GLU A 199 9.15 -23.12 0.41
C GLU A 199 10.55 -23.24 -0.19
N VAL A 200 11.45 -23.94 0.50
CA VAL A 200 12.75 -24.34 -0.05
C VAL A 200 12.52 -25.41 -1.12
N ASP A 201 11.61 -26.38 -0.88
CA ASP A 201 11.20 -27.43 -1.84
C ASP A 201 12.41 -28.16 -2.46
N LEU A 202 13.35 -28.53 -1.59
CA LEU A 202 14.56 -29.25 -1.97
C LEU A 202 14.69 -30.55 -1.20
N SER A 203 15.24 -31.57 -1.88
CA SER A 203 15.68 -32.78 -1.18
C SER A 203 16.78 -32.46 -0.17
N ALA A 204 16.80 -33.19 0.95
CA ALA A 204 17.80 -33.01 2.00
C ALA A 204 19.25 -32.99 1.48
N GLY A 205 19.57 -33.82 0.49
CA GLY A 205 20.89 -33.86 -0.15
C GLY A 205 21.19 -32.64 -1.03
N SER A 206 20.17 -31.98 -1.59
CA SER A 206 20.33 -30.71 -2.32
C SER A 206 20.55 -29.54 -1.37
N VAL A 207 19.84 -29.50 -0.23
CA VAL A 207 20.10 -28.54 0.84
C VAL A 207 21.53 -28.67 1.35
N ASP A 208 21.98 -29.88 1.69
CA ASP A 208 23.36 -30.10 2.16
C ASP A 208 24.42 -29.70 1.13
N ARG A 209 24.14 -29.93 -0.16
CA ARG A 209 25.05 -29.56 -1.24
C ARG A 209 25.12 -28.06 -1.44
N TYR A 210 23.99 -27.38 -1.48
CA TYR A 210 23.94 -25.92 -1.68
C TYR A 210 24.46 -25.16 -0.47
N LEU A 211 24.20 -25.63 0.76
CA LEU A 211 24.81 -25.00 1.94
C LEU A 211 26.33 -25.11 1.96
N ARG A 212 26.91 -26.24 1.50
CA ARG A 212 28.36 -26.35 1.31
C ARG A 212 28.87 -25.41 0.22
N GLU A 213 28.11 -25.25 -0.86
CA GLU A 213 28.42 -24.30 -1.94
C GLU A 213 28.40 -22.87 -1.41
N PHE A 214 27.39 -22.50 -0.61
CA PHE A 214 27.27 -21.17 0.01
C PHE A 214 28.37 -20.91 1.04
N GLU A 215 28.81 -21.91 1.79
CA GLU A 215 29.88 -21.76 2.78
C GLU A 215 31.26 -21.72 2.14
N ALA A 216 31.54 -22.61 1.18
CA ALA A 216 32.90 -22.84 0.67
C ALA A 216 33.23 -22.12 -0.64
N GLU A 217 32.24 -21.83 -1.48
CA GLU A 217 32.46 -21.22 -2.79
C GLU A 217 32.03 -19.75 -2.83
N HIS A 218 30.92 -19.41 -2.16
CA HIS A 218 30.34 -18.06 -2.21
C HIS A 218 30.44 -17.28 -0.90
N GLU A 219 30.91 -17.91 0.18
CA GLU A 219 31.05 -17.30 1.51
C GLU A 219 29.78 -16.51 1.97
N PHE A 220 28.58 -16.99 1.64
CA PHE A 220 27.31 -16.33 2.04
C PHE A 220 26.86 -16.72 3.45
N VAL A 221 27.36 -17.83 3.98
CA VAL A 221 26.85 -18.40 5.22
C VAL A 221 27.95 -18.82 6.17
N ASP A 222 27.70 -18.64 7.46
CA ASP A 222 28.50 -19.23 8.54
C ASP A 222 27.78 -20.46 9.09
N VAL A 223 28.51 -21.57 9.27
CA VAL A 223 27.95 -22.82 9.80
C VAL A 223 28.53 -23.14 11.18
N ASP A 224 27.71 -22.99 12.23
CA ASP A 224 28.05 -23.44 13.57
C ASP A 224 27.83 -24.96 13.70
N ARG A 225 28.95 -25.68 13.92
CA ARG A 225 28.99 -27.14 14.08
C ARG A 225 29.17 -27.59 15.53
N ARG A 226 29.11 -26.67 16.50
CA ARG A 226 29.39 -26.95 17.92
C ARG A 226 28.18 -27.51 18.68
N ARG A 227 26.99 -27.44 18.10
CA ARG A 227 25.72 -27.93 18.68
C ARG A 227 25.35 -29.31 18.14
N THR A 228 24.30 -29.91 18.71
CA THR A 228 23.75 -31.22 18.29
C THR A 228 23.21 -31.23 16.86
N SER A 229 22.90 -30.07 16.29
CA SER A 229 22.58 -29.86 14.87
C SER A 229 23.39 -28.69 14.30
N ASN A 230 23.79 -28.79 13.02
CA ASN A 230 24.46 -27.69 12.34
C ASN A 230 23.46 -26.53 12.19
N ARG A 231 23.86 -25.32 12.57
CA ARG A 231 23.09 -24.08 12.34
C ARG A 231 23.79 -23.24 11.28
N VAL A 232 23.01 -22.59 10.43
CA VAL A 232 23.48 -21.79 9.31
C VAL A 232 22.86 -20.40 9.34
N SER A 233 23.70 -19.37 9.39
CA SER A 233 23.29 -17.96 9.37
C SER A 233 23.87 -17.28 8.14
N LEU A 234 23.15 -16.30 7.59
CA LEU A 234 23.75 -15.39 6.63
C LEU A 234 24.76 -14.49 7.35
N ASN A 235 25.99 -14.44 6.84
CA ASN A 235 26.92 -13.39 7.20
C ASN A 235 26.58 -12.08 6.46
N ALA A 236 27.31 -10.99 6.70
CA ALA A 236 27.01 -9.69 6.08
C ALA A 236 26.90 -9.77 4.53
N TYR A 237 27.75 -10.57 3.89
CA TYR A 237 27.75 -10.78 2.44
C TYR A 237 26.52 -11.57 1.97
N GLY A 238 26.13 -12.64 2.68
CA GLY A 238 24.90 -13.37 2.40
C GLY A 238 23.62 -12.58 2.65
N GLN A 239 23.63 -11.66 3.61
CA GLN A 239 22.50 -10.75 3.87
C GLN A 239 22.34 -9.73 2.73
N ALA A 240 23.44 -9.17 2.26
CA ALA A 240 23.45 -8.31 1.07
C ALA A 240 22.94 -9.07 -0.16
N ALA A 241 23.34 -10.34 -0.34
CA ALA A 241 22.81 -11.19 -1.40
C ALA A 241 21.32 -11.46 -1.27
N GLN A 242 20.84 -11.78 -0.06
CA GLN A 242 19.42 -12.04 0.18
C GLN A 242 18.55 -10.82 -0.07
N ALA A 243 19.02 -9.61 0.26
CA ALA A 243 18.30 -8.35 0.01
C ALA A 243 18.06 -8.06 -1.48
N LEU A 244 18.79 -8.73 -2.37
CA LEU A 244 18.64 -8.65 -3.82
C LEU A 244 17.67 -9.68 -4.36
N ILE A 245 17.08 -10.55 -3.54
CA ILE A 245 16.13 -11.55 -4.00
C ILE A 245 14.71 -11.04 -3.77
N SER A 246 13.93 -10.97 -4.84
CA SER A 246 12.52 -10.60 -4.80
C SER A 246 11.64 -11.68 -4.16
N PRO A 247 10.41 -11.33 -3.73
CA PRO A 247 9.45 -12.29 -3.17
C PRO A 247 9.07 -13.46 -4.10
N ASP A 248 9.25 -13.33 -5.42
CA ASP A 248 9.04 -14.40 -6.42
C ASP A 248 10.33 -15.18 -6.75
N TYR A 249 11.36 -15.09 -5.90
CA TYR A 249 12.64 -15.78 -6.02
C TYR A 249 13.43 -15.42 -7.29
N ARG A 250 13.52 -14.14 -7.60
CA ARG A 250 14.35 -13.60 -8.69
C ARG A 250 15.39 -12.63 -8.14
N ALA A 251 16.59 -12.66 -8.68
CA ALA A 251 17.62 -11.69 -8.32
C ALA A 251 17.32 -10.35 -9.00
N GLN A 252 17.27 -9.28 -8.22
CA GLN A 252 17.11 -7.89 -8.61
C GLN A 252 18.46 -7.20 -8.51
N HIS A 253 18.76 -6.34 -9.49
CA HIS A 253 20.05 -5.66 -9.52
C HIS A 253 20.12 -4.58 -8.42
N PRO A 254 21.24 -4.38 -7.70
CA PRO A 254 21.35 -3.37 -6.65
C PRO A 254 20.93 -1.97 -7.14
N ALA A 255 21.37 -1.59 -8.34
CA ALA A 255 20.95 -0.33 -8.96
C ALA A 255 19.46 -0.25 -9.34
N GLN A 256 18.72 -1.36 -9.45
CA GLN A 256 17.26 -1.35 -9.63
C GLN A 256 16.52 -1.03 -8.32
N MET A 257 17.09 -1.42 -7.18
CA MET A 257 16.57 -1.11 -5.85
C MET A 257 16.76 0.37 -5.47
N GLU A 258 17.63 1.08 -6.18
CA GLU A 258 17.97 2.50 -5.99
C GLU A 258 17.34 3.44 -7.05
N LEU A 259 16.56 2.91 -8.00
CA LEU A 259 15.87 3.75 -8.99
C LEU A 259 14.80 4.60 -8.28
N SER A 260 14.85 5.92 -8.47
CA SER A 260 13.72 6.80 -8.12
C SER A 260 12.51 6.48 -9.00
N ASP A 261 11.30 6.72 -8.50
CA ASP A 261 10.03 6.48 -9.21
C ASP A 261 9.98 7.15 -10.60
N ASP A 262 10.76 8.22 -10.78
CA ASP A 262 10.91 8.97 -12.03
C ASP A 262 11.58 8.16 -13.16
N LEU A 263 12.37 7.13 -12.81
CA LEU A 263 13.11 6.27 -13.76
C LEU A 263 12.46 4.89 -13.97
N THR A 264 11.46 4.53 -13.17
CA THR A 264 10.69 3.28 -13.30
C THR A 264 9.32 3.49 -13.96
N ARG A 265 8.91 4.75 -14.17
CA ARG A 265 7.79 5.08 -15.05
C ARG A 265 8.12 4.69 -16.50
N PRO A 266 7.21 4.02 -17.23
CA PRO A 266 7.36 3.87 -18.66
C PRO A 266 7.41 5.27 -19.29
N SER A 267 8.51 5.58 -19.99
CA SER A 267 8.55 6.69 -20.94
C SER A 267 7.51 6.40 -22.03
N HIS A 268 6.30 6.95 -21.89
CA HIS A 268 5.27 6.88 -22.92
C HIS A 268 5.61 7.81 -24.08
N GLN A 269 6.45 7.35 -24.99
CA GLN A 269 6.44 7.79 -26.37
C GLN A 269 6.35 6.54 -27.26
N HIS A 270 5.17 6.34 -27.84
CA HIS A 270 4.82 5.18 -28.67
C HIS A 270 5.79 4.97 -29.86
N PRO A 271 5.89 3.73 -30.35
CA PRO A 271 5.10 3.43 -31.53
C PRO A 271 4.15 2.25 -31.32
N GLN A 272 2.97 2.42 -31.92
CA GLN A 272 1.89 1.47 -31.97
C GLN A 272 2.35 0.14 -32.56
N VAL A 273 2.24 -0.95 -31.80
CA VAL A 273 2.15 -2.28 -32.40
C VAL A 273 0.79 -2.36 -33.07
N GLN A 274 0.80 -2.38 -34.41
CA GLN A 274 -0.37 -2.70 -35.22
C GLN A 274 -0.92 -4.07 -34.81
N CYS A 275 -2.05 -4.06 -34.12
CA CYS A 275 -2.91 -5.22 -34.00
C CYS A 275 -3.53 -5.46 -35.38
N ASN A 276 -3.02 -6.46 -36.11
CA ASN A 276 -3.72 -6.94 -37.29
C ASN A 276 -5.09 -7.50 -36.85
N SER A 277 -6.11 -6.80 -37.31
CA SER A 277 -7.53 -7.07 -37.17
C SER A 277 -7.91 -8.44 -37.73
N GLN A 278 -8.63 -9.22 -36.92
CA GLN A 278 -9.95 -9.73 -37.32
C GLN A 278 -10.76 -10.21 -36.10
N ASP A 279 -12.03 -9.82 -36.13
CA ASP A 279 -13.17 -10.12 -35.25
C ASP A 279 -13.28 -9.38 -33.91
N GLY A 280 -14.19 -8.41 -33.91
CA GLY A 280 -14.37 -7.41 -32.89
C GLY A 280 -15.35 -7.78 -31.78
N SER A 281 -14.99 -7.34 -30.57
CA SER A 281 -15.88 -6.68 -29.61
C SER A 281 -15.01 -6.03 -28.52
N ARG A 282 -14.88 -4.70 -28.61
CA ARG A 282 -14.44 -3.70 -27.61
C ARG A 282 -13.72 -4.24 -26.35
N GLY A 283 -12.39 -4.23 -26.40
CA GLY A 283 -11.50 -4.34 -25.24
C GLY A 283 -10.79 -3.02 -24.94
N GLY A 284 -10.69 -2.66 -23.66
CA GLY A 284 -9.61 -1.81 -23.13
C GLY A 284 -8.53 -2.72 -22.54
N CYS A 285 -7.27 -2.25 -22.48
CA CYS A 285 -6.24 -2.97 -21.73
C CYS A 285 -6.70 -3.17 -20.27
N PRO A 286 -6.53 -4.36 -19.67
CA PRO A 286 -6.95 -4.59 -18.30
C PRO A 286 -6.17 -3.69 -17.34
N ARG A 287 -6.88 -2.87 -16.55
CA ARG A 287 -6.30 -2.11 -15.43
C ARG A 287 -5.75 -3.10 -14.40
N ALA A 288 -4.61 -2.78 -13.77
CA ALA A 288 -4.16 -3.53 -12.59
C ALA A 288 -5.26 -3.50 -11.50
N PRO A 289 -5.55 -4.64 -10.85
CA PRO A 289 -6.60 -4.69 -9.83
C PRO A 289 -6.24 -3.82 -8.62
N THR A 290 -7.25 -3.27 -7.93
CA THR A 290 -7.02 -2.65 -6.61
C THR A 290 -6.58 -3.71 -5.59
N ALA A 291 -6.02 -3.27 -4.47
CA ALA A 291 -5.76 -4.14 -3.33
C ALA A 291 -7.02 -4.91 -2.90
N GLU A 292 -8.18 -4.25 -2.91
CA GLU A 292 -9.47 -4.83 -2.51
C GLU A 292 -9.99 -5.84 -3.54
N GLU A 293 -9.98 -5.49 -4.83
CA GLU A 293 -10.34 -6.38 -5.95
C GLU A 293 -9.44 -7.62 -5.96
N TRP A 294 -8.14 -7.47 -5.69
CA TRP A 294 -7.20 -8.59 -5.64
C TRP A 294 -7.48 -9.53 -4.46
N VAL A 295 -7.73 -8.99 -3.27
CA VAL A 295 -8.06 -9.81 -2.09
C VAL A 295 -9.40 -10.53 -2.27
N ALA A 296 -10.38 -9.89 -2.93
CA ALA A 296 -11.67 -10.50 -3.23
C ALA A 296 -11.61 -11.56 -4.34
N ALA A 297 -10.69 -11.40 -5.30
CA ALA A 297 -10.41 -12.34 -6.37
C ALA A 297 -9.65 -13.59 -5.85
N THR A 298 -10.28 -14.34 -4.94
CA THR A 298 -9.69 -15.54 -4.35
C THR A 298 -9.43 -16.64 -5.38
N GLY A 299 -10.00 -16.53 -6.58
CA GLY A 299 -9.86 -17.50 -7.66
C GLY A 299 -10.43 -18.88 -7.30
N THR A 300 -10.27 -19.85 -8.21
CA THR A 300 -10.62 -21.25 -7.91
C THR A 300 -9.41 -21.91 -7.24
N PRO A 301 -9.51 -22.40 -5.99
CA PRO A 301 -8.42 -23.18 -5.39
C PRO A 301 -8.11 -24.37 -6.31
N SER A 302 -6.96 -24.37 -6.98
CA SER A 302 -6.54 -25.44 -7.89
C SER A 302 -5.37 -26.23 -7.29
N GLY A 303 -5.46 -27.56 -7.31
CA GLY A 303 -4.41 -28.45 -6.79
C GLY A 303 -4.21 -28.38 -5.27
N SER A 304 -2.96 -28.53 -4.83
CA SER A 304 -2.53 -28.54 -3.43
C SER A 304 -2.55 -27.17 -2.74
N ALA A 305 -2.92 -26.09 -3.45
CA ALA A 305 -3.09 -24.76 -2.86
C ALA A 305 -4.31 -24.77 -1.91
N GLY A 306 -4.04 -24.73 -0.61
CA GLY A 306 -5.05 -24.81 0.42
C GLY A 306 -6.04 -23.63 0.43
N TYR A 307 -7.14 -23.79 1.18
CA TYR A 307 -8.09 -22.71 1.50
C TYR A 307 -7.50 -21.63 2.42
N VAL A 308 -6.23 -21.74 2.80
CA VAL A 308 -5.48 -20.74 3.57
C VAL A 308 -4.30 -20.32 2.71
N ARG A 309 -4.11 -19.01 2.54
CA ARG A 309 -3.09 -18.44 1.65
C ARG A 309 -2.35 -17.30 2.32
N TRP A 310 -1.10 -17.08 1.92
CA TRP A 310 -0.41 -15.84 2.26
C TRP A 310 -1.08 -14.65 1.59
N LEU A 311 -1.09 -13.51 2.26
CA LEU A 311 -1.56 -12.23 1.73
C LEU A 311 -0.48 -11.62 0.81
N ASN A 312 -0.20 -12.27 -0.31
CA ASN A 312 0.80 -11.87 -1.30
C ASN A 312 0.42 -12.30 -2.72
N GLY A 313 0.96 -11.62 -3.75
CA GLY A 313 0.75 -12.02 -5.15
C GLY A 313 1.58 -11.19 -6.13
N GLU A 314 1.72 -11.66 -7.37
CA GLU A 314 2.54 -10.98 -8.40
C GLU A 314 2.05 -9.55 -8.73
N ALA A 315 0.76 -9.28 -8.51
CA ALA A 315 0.14 -7.99 -8.81
C ALA A 315 0.05 -7.04 -7.60
N VAL A 316 0.50 -7.47 -6.40
CA VAL A 316 0.32 -6.71 -5.15
C VAL A 316 1.53 -6.84 -4.22
N ASP A 317 1.92 -5.72 -3.62
CA ASP A 317 2.99 -5.70 -2.61
C ASP A 317 2.46 -6.26 -1.26
N ALA A 318 3.06 -7.35 -0.80
CA ALA A 318 2.69 -8.04 0.44
C ALA A 318 2.86 -7.15 1.69
N TYR A 319 3.89 -6.30 1.72
CA TYR A 319 4.12 -5.37 2.83
C TYR A 319 3.04 -4.29 2.83
N ARG A 320 2.74 -3.69 1.67
CA ARG A 320 1.64 -2.71 1.56
C ARG A 320 0.29 -3.30 1.98
N LEU A 321 -0.02 -4.53 1.57
CA LEU A 321 -1.23 -5.21 2.02
C LEU A 321 -1.22 -5.47 3.54
N HIS A 322 -0.09 -5.91 4.11
CA HIS A 322 0.03 -6.07 5.55
C HIS A 322 -0.26 -4.76 6.29
N ARG A 323 0.37 -3.65 5.88
CA ARG A 323 0.17 -2.33 6.51
C ARG A 323 -1.24 -1.80 6.31
N ARG A 324 -1.86 -2.02 5.14
CA ARG A 324 -3.28 -1.70 4.88
C ARG A 324 -4.16 -2.33 5.95
N TYR A 325 -4.04 -3.64 6.17
CA TYR A 325 -4.91 -4.30 7.15
C TYR A 325 -4.53 -4.00 8.61
N GLN A 326 -3.24 -3.81 8.91
CA GLN A 326 -2.78 -3.37 10.23
C GLN A 326 -3.41 -2.02 10.63
N ALA A 327 -3.64 -1.13 9.67
CA ALA A 327 -4.32 0.13 9.89
C ALA A 327 -5.75 -0.03 10.45
N GLY A 328 -6.37 -1.20 10.28
CA GLY A 328 -7.68 -1.51 10.87
C GLY A 328 -7.66 -1.83 12.36
N LYS A 329 -6.55 -2.28 12.95
CA LYS A 329 -6.43 -2.52 14.40
C LYS A 329 -6.17 -1.20 15.10
N ARG A 330 -7.12 -0.64 15.86
CA ARG A 330 -6.95 0.65 16.59
C ARG A 330 -6.83 0.51 18.11
N VAL A 331 -7.26 -0.63 18.64
CA VAL A 331 -7.20 -0.99 20.06
C VAL A 331 -6.95 -2.49 20.18
N ASP A 332 -6.39 -2.90 21.32
CA ASP A 332 -6.38 -4.30 21.71
C ASP A 332 -7.77 -4.70 22.22
N GLY A 333 -8.58 -5.26 21.34
CA GLY A 333 -10.01 -5.44 21.56
C GLY A 333 -10.75 -5.66 20.25
N VAL A 334 -11.83 -4.89 20.01
CA VAL A 334 -12.61 -4.93 18.77
C VAL A 334 -12.60 -3.56 18.10
N THR A 335 -12.17 -3.50 16.84
CA THR A 335 -12.29 -2.31 16.00
C THR A 335 -13.31 -2.55 14.89
N CYS A 336 -14.31 -1.68 14.77
CA CYS A 336 -15.29 -1.69 13.68
C CYS A 336 -14.90 -0.65 12.63
N VAL A 337 -14.66 -1.09 11.40
CA VAL A 337 -14.14 -0.29 10.31
C VAL A 337 -15.20 -0.15 9.22
N ASP A 338 -15.76 1.05 9.06
CA ASP A 338 -16.51 1.40 7.86
C ASP A 338 -15.54 1.45 6.68
N ALA A 339 -15.63 0.41 5.85
CA ALA A 339 -14.86 0.32 4.63
C ALA A 339 -15.68 -0.38 3.56
N PRO A 340 -15.77 0.19 2.36
CA PRO A 340 -16.26 -0.52 1.19
C PRO A 340 -15.32 -1.68 0.85
N ILE A 341 -15.83 -2.89 1.07
CA ILE A 341 -15.12 -4.14 0.82
C ILE A 341 -15.93 -5.02 -0.14
N GLU A 342 -15.23 -5.78 -0.96
CA GLU A 342 -15.82 -6.71 -1.92
C GLU A 342 -16.05 -8.09 -1.28
N GLU A 343 -17.07 -8.79 -1.76
CA GLU A 343 -17.31 -10.17 -1.39
C GLU A 343 -16.24 -11.07 -2.02
N PHE A 344 -15.72 -12.03 -1.26
CA PHE A 344 -14.81 -13.04 -1.80
C PHE A 344 -15.50 -13.91 -2.84
N ASP A 345 -14.83 -14.15 -3.97
CA ASP A 345 -15.23 -15.14 -4.98
C ASP A 345 -15.52 -16.51 -4.33
N ASP A 346 -14.66 -16.91 -3.38
CA ASP A 346 -14.85 -18.07 -2.52
C ASP A 346 -14.68 -17.67 -1.04
N GLY A 347 -15.79 -17.37 -0.38
CA GLY A 347 -15.81 -17.05 1.04
C GLY A 347 -15.29 -18.16 1.98
N ARG A 348 -14.87 -19.33 1.49
CA ARG A 348 -14.15 -20.35 2.28
C ARG A 348 -12.68 -20.03 2.46
N VAL A 349 -12.10 -19.20 1.58
CA VAL A 349 -10.69 -18.81 1.64
C VAL A 349 -10.45 -17.90 2.84
N ALA A 350 -9.30 -18.11 3.49
CA ALA A 350 -8.74 -17.21 4.48
C ALA A 350 -7.33 -16.81 4.08
N TYR A 351 -6.95 -15.57 4.36
CA TYR A 351 -5.58 -15.10 4.18
C TYR A 351 -4.86 -15.00 5.53
N VAL A 352 -3.55 -15.22 5.51
CA VAL A 352 -2.64 -14.98 6.62
C VAL A 352 -1.53 -14.03 6.19
N SER A 353 -1.07 -13.16 7.08
CA SER A 353 0.07 -12.27 6.87
C SER A 353 0.88 -12.19 8.15
N ALA A 354 2.21 -12.27 8.06
CA ALA A 354 3.11 -12.22 9.21
C ALA A 354 4.29 -11.31 8.86
N PHE A 355 4.47 -10.22 9.60
CA PHE A 355 5.61 -9.30 9.46
C PHE A 355 5.98 -8.80 10.85
N GLU A 356 7.28 -8.77 11.14
CA GLU A 356 7.79 -8.36 12.46
C GLU A 356 7.06 -9.15 13.56
N ASP A 357 6.47 -8.45 14.54
CA ASP A 357 5.74 -9.05 15.65
C ASP A 357 4.22 -9.14 15.37
N ASP A 358 3.75 -8.79 14.16
CA ASP A 358 2.33 -8.77 13.80
C ASP A 358 1.91 -9.99 12.96
N LEU A 359 0.85 -10.68 13.40
CA LEU A 359 0.19 -11.73 12.63
C LEU A 359 -1.27 -11.37 12.34
N GLN A 360 -1.66 -11.39 11.07
CA GLN A 360 -3.02 -11.05 10.65
C GLN A 360 -3.71 -12.24 9.98
N VAL A 361 -4.99 -12.44 10.27
CA VAL A 361 -5.86 -13.41 9.60
C VAL A 361 -7.07 -12.70 9.03
N LEU A 362 -7.34 -12.90 7.74
CA LEU A 362 -8.51 -12.33 7.07
C LEU A 362 -9.47 -13.44 6.68
N ALA A 363 -10.72 -13.33 7.13
CA ALA A 363 -11.78 -14.27 6.78
C ALA A 363 -13.10 -13.54 6.56
N GLN A 364 -13.88 -13.97 5.56
CA GLN A 364 -15.23 -13.48 5.35
C GLN A 364 -16.20 -14.07 6.38
N TRP A 365 -17.13 -13.24 6.87
CA TRP A 365 -18.24 -13.66 7.70
C TRP A 365 -19.10 -14.69 6.98
N GLY A 366 -19.09 -15.93 7.48
CA GLY A 366 -19.90 -17.04 6.97
C GLY A 366 -20.98 -17.49 7.96
N GLY A 367 -21.21 -16.70 9.02
CA GLY A 367 -21.93 -17.12 10.21
C GLY A 367 -21.00 -17.68 11.30
N PRO A 368 -21.50 -17.84 12.54
CA PRO A 368 -20.64 -18.05 13.72
C PRO A 368 -19.74 -19.28 13.63
N ALA A 369 -20.29 -20.43 13.24
CA ALA A 369 -19.53 -21.68 13.16
C ALA A 369 -18.49 -21.64 12.03
N ALA A 370 -18.88 -21.14 10.85
CA ALA A 370 -18.00 -21.09 9.69
C ALA A 370 -16.82 -20.14 9.94
N THR A 371 -17.08 -18.94 10.48
CA THR A 371 -16.03 -17.98 10.80
C THR A 371 -15.11 -18.51 11.90
N LEU A 372 -15.65 -19.05 13.00
CA LEU A 372 -14.83 -19.60 14.09
C LEU A 372 -13.89 -20.72 13.61
N VAL A 373 -14.43 -21.70 12.86
CA VAL A 373 -13.64 -22.84 12.38
C VAL A 373 -12.60 -22.41 11.35
N ARG A 374 -12.93 -21.48 10.45
CA ARG A 374 -12.00 -21.00 9.42
C ARG A 374 -10.83 -20.22 10.03
N VAL A 375 -11.10 -19.33 10.98
CA VAL A 375 -10.04 -18.58 11.69
C VAL A 375 -9.15 -19.53 12.48
N ALA A 376 -9.74 -20.46 13.24
CA ALA A 376 -8.97 -21.45 13.99
C ALA A 376 -8.10 -22.32 13.06
N HIS A 377 -8.64 -22.75 11.91
CA HIS A 377 -7.90 -23.50 10.90
C HIS A 377 -6.78 -22.68 10.25
N ALA A 378 -7.02 -21.39 9.96
CA ALA A 378 -6.02 -20.51 9.36
C ALA A 378 -4.82 -20.32 10.29
N LEU A 379 -5.06 -20.07 11.58
CA LEU A 379 -3.99 -19.96 12.58
C LEU A 379 -3.26 -21.29 12.79
N SER A 380 -3.95 -22.42 12.74
CA SER A 380 -3.32 -23.74 12.87
C SER A 380 -2.79 -24.30 11.55
N SER A 381 -2.64 -23.49 10.51
CA SER A 381 -2.37 -23.98 9.15
C SER A 381 -0.88 -24.21 8.89
N GLU A 382 -0.60 -24.96 7.82
CA GLU A 382 0.75 -25.23 7.35
C GLU A 382 1.59 -23.94 7.13
N PRO A 383 1.08 -22.86 6.50
CA PRO A 383 1.76 -21.58 6.45
C PRO A 383 2.30 -21.10 7.81
N ILE A 384 1.50 -21.18 8.87
CA ILE A 384 1.88 -20.71 10.21
C ILE A 384 2.98 -21.60 10.79
N TRP A 385 2.86 -22.92 10.71
CA TRP A 385 3.90 -23.83 11.21
C TRP A 385 5.17 -23.84 10.36
N GLY A 386 5.08 -23.48 9.08
CA GLY A 386 6.21 -23.42 8.17
C GLY A 386 7.09 -22.19 8.36
N LYS A 387 6.50 -21.05 8.78
CA LYS A 387 7.21 -19.75 8.87
C LYS A 387 7.21 -19.08 10.23
N VAL A 388 6.15 -19.28 11.01
CA VAL A 388 5.91 -18.52 12.24
C VAL A 388 6.25 -19.39 13.44
N LEU A 389 5.52 -20.49 13.61
CA LEU A 389 5.71 -21.44 14.70
C LEU A 389 6.69 -22.53 14.30
N THR A 390 7.85 -22.15 13.78
CA THR A 390 8.86 -23.13 13.37
C THR A 390 9.46 -23.81 14.59
N ARG A 391 10.07 -24.99 14.38
CA ARG A 391 10.79 -25.73 15.41
C ARG A 391 11.84 -24.89 16.15
N GLU A 392 12.42 -23.90 15.47
CA GLU A 392 13.40 -22.99 16.07
C GLU A 392 12.77 -22.02 17.07
N VAL A 393 11.56 -21.55 16.78
CA VAL A 393 10.83 -20.58 17.62
C VAL A 393 10.22 -21.26 18.84
N VAL A 394 9.71 -22.49 18.68
CA VAL A 394 9.02 -23.19 19.79
C VAL A 394 9.87 -24.25 20.50
N GLY A 395 10.97 -24.70 19.91
CA GLY A 395 11.79 -25.79 20.45
C GLY A 395 11.32 -27.19 20.05
N ASP A 396 12.09 -28.21 20.43
CA ASP A 396 11.85 -29.60 20.07
C ASP A 396 10.65 -30.20 20.85
N ASN A 397 10.49 -29.76 22.08
CA ASN A 397 9.49 -30.18 23.06
C ASN A 397 8.72 -28.97 23.63
N LEU A 398 8.61 -27.89 22.85
CA LEU A 398 7.94 -26.64 23.23
C LEU A 398 8.66 -25.83 24.33
N GLU A 399 9.94 -26.11 24.58
CA GLU A 399 10.74 -25.48 25.64
C GLU A 399 11.05 -24.00 25.40
N GLU A 400 11.14 -23.56 24.15
CA GLU A 400 11.49 -22.17 23.81
C GLU A 400 10.29 -21.21 23.98
N ILE A 401 9.07 -21.74 24.13
CA ILE A 401 7.88 -20.93 24.42
C ILE A 401 8.02 -20.20 25.77
N HIS A 402 8.67 -20.83 26.74
CA HIS A 402 8.86 -20.28 28.08
C HIS A 402 10.28 -20.57 28.59
N GLU A 403 11.27 -19.84 28.07
CA GLU A 403 12.69 -20.02 28.43
C GLU A 403 12.96 -19.96 29.95
N ALA A 404 12.15 -19.18 30.69
CA ALA A 404 12.27 -19.01 32.14
C ALA A 404 11.68 -20.17 32.96
N ILE A 405 10.94 -21.11 32.34
CA ILE A 405 10.22 -22.18 33.03
C ILE A 405 10.94 -23.52 32.83
N ALA A 406 11.39 -24.12 33.93
CA ALA A 406 12.04 -25.42 33.88
C ALA A 406 11.11 -26.53 33.38
N GLU A 407 11.67 -27.51 32.65
CA GLU A 407 10.95 -28.64 32.02
C GLU A 407 9.94 -29.37 32.93
N PRO A 408 10.18 -29.62 34.25
CA PRO A 408 9.19 -30.30 35.09
C PRO A 408 7.89 -29.50 35.31
N GLN A 409 7.97 -28.17 35.19
CA GLN A 409 6.85 -27.24 35.34
C GLN A 409 6.29 -26.77 33.99
N LEU A 410 7.07 -26.87 32.92
CA LEU A 410 6.69 -26.41 31.58
C LEU A 410 5.37 -27.04 31.12
N LEU A 411 5.27 -28.37 31.13
CA LEU A 411 4.05 -29.07 30.70
C LEU A 411 2.82 -28.67 31.54
N ALA A 412 3.01 -28.48 32.85
CA ALA A 412 1.93 -28.00 33.72
C ALA A 412 1.53 -26.56 33.38
N THR A 413 2.50 -25.71 33.05
CA THR A 413 2.25 -24.33 32.61
C THR A 413 1.51 -24.31 31.30
N LEU A 414 1.99 -25.01 30.28
CA LEU A 414 1.34 -25.10 28.97
C LEU A 414 -0.10 -25.66 29.06
N GLN A 415 -0.34 -26.69 29.88
CA GLN A 415 -1.67 -27.32 30.00
C GLN A 415 -2.64 -26.61 30.94
N ALA A 416 -2.17 -26.11 32.08
CA ALA A 416 -3.01 -25.60 33.16
C ALA A 416 -2.91 -24.07 33.34
N GLY A 417 -1.77 -23.48 32.98
CA GLY A 417 -1.58 -22.04 32.81
C GLY A 417 -2.17 -21.58 31.49
N ASP A 418 -1.41 -21.75 30.40
CA ASP A 418 -1.75 -21.28 29.05
C ASP A 418 -3.00 -21.96 28.50
N GLN A 419 -3.33 -23.11 29.07
CA GLN A 419 -4.51 -23.89 28.71
C GLN A 419 -4.51 -24.32 27.25
N LEU A 420 -3.36 -24.78 26.76
CA LEU A 420 -3.23 -25.48 25.49
C LEU A 420 -4.01 -26.80 25.59
N GLY A 421 -5.33 -26.73 25.44
CA GLY A 421 -6.26 -27.81 25.76
C GLY A 421 -6.15 -29.01 24.83
N TRP A 422 -5.44 -28.84 23.71
CA TRP A 422 -5.10 -29.91 22.79
C TRP A 422 -3.71 -30.51 23.04
N LEU A 423 -2.89 -29.98 23.95
CA LEU A 423 -1.58 -30.56 24.30
C LEU A 423 -1.76 -31.75 25.25
N SER A 424 -1.11 -32.88 24.96
CA SER A 424 -1.04 -34.03 25.88
C SER A 424 0.40 -34.34 26.30
N ARG A 425 0.57 -35.16 27.34
CA ARG A 425 1.89 -35.50 27.88
C ARG A 425 2.77 -36.27 26.87
N ASP A 426 2.14 -37.03 25.99
CA ASP A 426 2.83 -37.89 25.02
C ASP A 426 3.12 -37.17 23.69
N GLU A 427 2.72 -35.90 23.58
CA GLU A 427 2.72 -35.13 22.32
C GLU A 427 3.34 -33.73 22.53
N MET A 428 4.31 -33.58 23.44
CA MET A 428 5.10 -32.34 23.54
C MET A 428 6.09 -32.18 22.38
N GLU A 429 6.46 -33.26 21.70
CA GLU A 429 7.34 -33.18 20.54
C GLU A 429 6.70 -32.31 19.45
N TYR A 430 7.47 -31.37 18.91
CA TYR A 430 7.08 -30.40 17.89
C TYR A 430 6.19 -30.99 16.79
N TYR A 431 6.65 -32.05 16.12
CA TYR A 431 5.91 -32.67 15.02
C TYR A 431 4.63 -33.36 15.49
N ALA A 432 4.66 -34.02 16.66
CA ALA A 432 3.49 -34.68 17.22
C ALA A 432 2.40 -33.67 17.60
N PHE A 433 2.79 -32.54 18.20
CA PHE A 433 1.85 -31.48 18.57
C PHE A 433 1.25 -30.80 17.34
N ARG A 434 2.09 -30.44 16.37
CA ARG A 434 1.67 -29.87 15.08
C ARG A 434 0.68 -30.80 14.35
N ASP A 435 1.02 -32.08 14.20
CA ASP A 435 0.17 -33.05 13.52
C ASP A 435 -1.17 -33.24 14.21
N ARG A 436 -1.17 -33.21 15.55
CA ARG A 436 -2.39 -33.24 16.33
C ARG A 436 -3.28 -32.04 16.06
N LEU A 437 -2.74 -30.83 16.10
CA LEU A 437 -3.52 -29.60 15.83
C LEU A 437 -4.05 -29.60 14.40
N HIS A 438 -3.24 -30.03 13.42
CA HIS A 438 -3.70 -30.26 12.04
C HIS A 438 -4.83 -31.28 11.96
N GLY A 439 -4.73 -32.40 12.69
CA GLY A 439 -5.78 -33.41 12.76
C GLY A 439 -7.10 -32.87 13.34
N VAL A 440 -7.02 -32.07 14.41
CA VAL A 440 -8.17 -31.39 15.02
C VAL A 440 -8.81 -30.42 14.02
N ALA A 441 -8.00 -29.60 13.36
CA ALA A 441 -8.48 -28.60 12.39
C ALA A 441 -9.16 -29.27 11.18
N LYS A 442 -8.56 -30.33 10.61
CA LYS A 442 -9.16 -31.13 9.53
C LYS A 442 -10.49 -31.75 9.95
N SER A 443 -10.56 -32.31 11.16
CA SER A 443 -11.81 -32.87 11.68
C SER A 443 -12.89 -31.79 11.86
N LEU A 444 -12.53 -30.59 12.35
CA LEU A 444 -13.45 -29.47 12.49
C LEU A 444 -14.00 -29.00 11.14
N LEU A 445 -13.16 -28.94 10.10
CA LEU A 445 -13.61 -28.63 8.73
C LEU A 445 -14.58 -29.70 8.19
N GLY A 446 -14.32 -30.98 8.46
CA GLY A 446 -15.23 -32.08 8.12
C GLY A 446 -16.57 -32.01 8.85
N ASP A 447 -16.57 -31.57 10.11
CA ASP A 447 -17.79 -31.33 10.89
C ASP A 447 -18.55 -30.09 10.39
N LEU A 448 -17.83 -29.02 10.03
CA LEU A 448 -18.41 -27.81 9.45
C LEU A 448 -19.14 -28.11 8.14
N GLY A 449 -18.58 -28.97 7.28
CA GLY A 449 -19.24 -29.39 6.04
C GLY A 449 -20.55 -30.15 6.26
N ARG A 450 -20.77 -30.71 7.46
CA ARG A 450 -21.97 -31.46 7.85
C ARG A 450 -22.87 -30.69 8.82
N LEU A 451 -22.55 -29.43 9.11
CA LEU A 451 -23.24 -28.62 10.12
C LEU A 451 -24.79 -28.61 9.98
N PRO A 452 -25.38 -28.58 8.77
CA PRO A 452 -26.83 -28.68 8.61
C PRO A 452 -27.43 -29.97 9.18
N ASP A 453 -26.70 -31.07 9.09
CA ASP A 453 -27.14 -32.42 9.49
C ASP A 453 -26.88 -32.71 10.98
N LEU A 454 -26.06 -31.88 11.64
CA LEU A 454 -25.74 -32.04 13.06
C LEU A 454 -26.88 -31.60 13.97
N ASP A 455 -27.11 -32.36 15.03
CA ASP A 455 -28.03 -31.98 16.11
C ASP A 455 -27.46 -30.83 16.98
N PRO A 456 -28.25 -30.22 17.88
CA PRO A 456 -27.78 -29.12 18.72
C PRO A 456 -26.59 -29.46 19.63
N GLU A 457 -26.49 -30.69 20.13
CA GLU A 457 -25.39 -31.13 21.00
C GLU A 457 -24.10 -31.28 20.21
N GLN A 458 -24.18 -31.89 19.03
CA GLN A 458 -23.09 -32.03 18.08
C GLN A 458 -22.61 -30.65 17.58
N ARG A 459 -23.52 -29.73 17.26
CA ARG A 459 -23.17 -28.34 16.94
C ARG A 459 -22.45 -27.66 18.09
N GLY A 460 -22.95 -27.82 19.32
CA GLY A 460 -22.28 -27.33 20.53
C GLY A 460 -20.88 -27.93 20.72
N ALA A 461 -20.68 -29.20 20.36
CA ALA A 461 -19.37 -29.85 20.37
C ALA A 461 -18.41 -29.23 19.35
N VAL A 462 -18.88 -28.90 18.14
CA VAL A 462 -18.09 -28.17 17.12
C VAL A 462 -17.61 -26.82 17.67
N PHE A 463 -18.50 -26.00 18.24
CA PHE A 463 -18.13 -24.72 18.84
C PHE A 463 -17.11 -24.87 19.97
N ARG A 464 -17.32 -25.82 20.89
CA ARG A 464 -16.39 -26.08 22.00
C ARG A 464 -14.99 -26.47 21.50
N ARG A 465 -14.91 -27.34 20.49
CA ARG A 465 -13.65 -27.77 19.90
C ARG A 465 -12.97 -26.65 19.12
N ALA A 466 -13.72 -25.86 18.35
CA ALA A 466 -13.19 -24.75 17.57
C ALA A 466 -12.70 -23.60 18.48
N HIS A 467 -13.42 -23.26 19.56
CA HIS A 467 -12.91 -22.33 20.57
C HIS A 467 -11.65 -22.85 21.26
N GLY A 468 -11.61 -24.16 21.57
CA GLY A 468 -10.41 -24.77 22.15
C GLY A 468 -9.21 -24.65 21.23
N LEU A 469 -9.40 -24.89 19.91
CA LEU A 469 -8.33 -24.72 18.93
C LEU A 469 -7.91 -23.26 18.79
N LEU A 470 -8.87 -22.33 18.64
CA LEU A 470 -8.58 -20.90 18.54
C LEU A 470 -7.78 -20.41 19.76
N ALA A 471 -8.27 -20.68 20.97
CA ALA A 471 -7.59 -20.26 22.19
C ALA A 471 -6.22 -20.91 22.36
N THR A 472 -6.03 -22.15 21.90
CA THR A 472 -4.71 -22.80 21.89
C THR A 472 -3.76 -22.07 20.95
N MET A 473 -4.22 -21.72 19.74
CA MET A 473 -3.38 -21.06 18.74
C MET A 473 -3.04 -19.62 19.13
N THR A 474 -4.01 -18.82 19.56
CA THR A 474 -3.76 -17.43 19.97
C THR A 474 -2.86 -17.38 21.20
N LYS A 475 -3.01 -18.30 22.16
CA LYS A 475 -2.10 -18.41 23.30
C LYS A 475 -0.68 -18.81 22.91
N LEU A 476 -0.55 -19.73 21.96
CA LEU A 476 0.76 -20.14 21.46
C LEU A 476 1.47 -18.98 20.75
N LEU A 477 0.73 -18.19 19.97
CA LEU A 477 1.24 -17.03 19.24
C LEU A 477 1.60 -15.88 20.19
N ASP A 478 0.74 -15.59 21.17
CA ASP A 478 0.98 -14.67 22.29
C ASP A 478 2.27 -15.03 23.05
N ALA A 479 2.47 -16.32 23.35
CA ALA A 479 3.64 -16.77 24.09
C ALA A 479 4.96 -16.67 23.30
N VAL A 480 4.92 -16.67 21.96
CA VAL A 480 6.10 -16.40 21.13
C VAL A 480 6.26 -14.92 20.75
N GLY A 481 5.46 -14.03 21.37
CA GLY A 481 5.57 -12.58 21.22
C GLY A 481 4.81 -11.99 20.03
N LEU A 482 3.86 -12.71 19.44
CA LEU A 482 3.13 -12.25 18.26
C LEU A 482 1.77 -11.63 18.60
N ASP A 483 1.55 -10.43 18.06
CA ASP A 483 0.30 -9.70 18.09
C ASP A 483 -0.66 -10.21 17.00
N VAL A 484 -1.64 -11.01 17.42
CA VAL A 484 -2.62 -11.59 16.48
C VAL A 484 -3.79 -10.64 16.24
N THR A 485 -4.08 -10.33 14.97
CA THR A 485 -5.26 -9.57 14.54
C THR A 485 -6.15 -10.40 13.61
N ILE A 486 -7.42 -10.54 13.95
CA ILE A 486 -8.42 -11.29 13.18
C ILE A 486 -9.38 -10.31 12.50
N HIS A 487 -9.30 -10.23 11.18
CA HIS A 487 -10.19 -9.46 10.33
C HIS A 487 -11.41 -10.29 9.90
N VAL A 488 -12.59 -9.91 10.37
CA VAL A 488 -13.89 -10.43 9.95
C VAL A 488 -14.48 -9.49 8.91
N ARG A 489 -14.42 -9.91 7.65
CA ARG A 489 -14.95 -9.15 6.50
C ARG A 489 -16.45 -9.38 6.34
N THR A 490 -17.23 -8.30 6.32
CA THR A 490 -18.69 -8.30 6.27
C THR A 490 -19.17 -7.40 5.12
N PRO A 491 -19.16 -7.87 3.87
CA PRO A 491 -19.42 -7.02 2.69
C PRO A 491 -20.86 -6.51 2.60
N ASP A 492 -21.82 -7.17 3.26
CA ASP A 492 -23.24 -6.78 3.26
C ASP A 492 -23.78 -6.67 4.70
N THR A 493 -23.40 -5.57 5.37
CA THR A 493 -23.81 -5.24 6.75
C THR A 493 -25.30 -4.95 6.85
N THR A 494 -25.89 -4.31 5.82
CA THR A 494 -27.33 -4.01 5.76
C THR A 494 -28.14 -5.29 5.79
N ARG A 495 -27.79 -6.29 4.97
CA ARG A 495 -28.47 -7.59 4.99
C ARG A 495 -28.25 -8.31 6.30
N LEU A 496 -27.05 -8.26 6.87
CA LEU A 496 -26.77 -8.86 8.17
C LEU A 496 -27.68 -8.26 9.26
N ARG A 497 -27.78 -6.93 9.34
CA ARG A 497 -28.59 -6.21 10.33
C ARG A 497 -30.10 -6.41 10.10
N SER A 498 -30.54 -6.57 8.85
CA SER A 498 -31.95 -6.79 8.52
C SER A 498 -32.48 -8.19 8.90
N ASP A 499 -31.60 -9.19 9.03
CA ASP A 499 -31.96 -10.55 9.46
C ASP A 499 -31.68 -10.68 10.97
N GLU A 500 -32.72 -10.47 11.77
CA GLU A 500 -32.64 -10.48 13.25
C GLU A 500 -31.94 -11.73 13.81
N LYS A 501 -32.19 -12.91 13.21
CA LYS A 501 -31.59 -14.16 13.67
C LYS A 501 -30.10 -14.23 13.34
N ARG A 502 -29.70 -13.80 12.14
CA ARG A 502 -28.28 -13.74 11.76
C ARG A 502 -27.54 -12.69 12.57
N TYR A 503 -28.16 -11.53 12.79
CA TYR A 503 -27.58 -10.46 13.58
C TYR A 503 -27.39 -10.87 15.05
N ALA A 504 -28.40 -11.48 15.67
CA ALA A 504 -28.28 -12.04 17.02
C ALA A 504 -27.16 -13.11 17.09
N GLY A 505 -27.04 -13.96 16.06
CA GLY A 505 -25.93 -14.92 15.96
C GLY A 505 -24.56 -14.26 15.82
N PHE A 506 -24.47 -13.13 15.11
CA PHE A 506 -23.26 -12.31 15.00
C PHE A 506 -22.88 -11.70 16.35
N LEU A 507 -23.82 -11.07 17.08
CA LEU A 507 -23.54 -10.51 18.40
C LEU A 507 -23.16 -11.60 19.42
N GLU A 508 -23.89 -12.72 19.44
CA GLU A 508 -23.56 -13.86 20.31
C GLU A 508 -22.17 -14.45 19.99
N PHE A 509 -21.74 -14.42 18.72
CA PHE A 509 -20.38 -14.79 18.35
C PHE A 509 -19.34 -13.91 19.04
N PHE A 510 -19.48 -12.57 19.02
CA PHE A 510 -18.53 -11.66 19.69
C PHE A 510 -18.56 -11.86 21.20
N ARG A 511 -19.75 -11.88 21.81
CA ARG A 511 -19.94 -12.13 23.25
C ARG A 511 -19.25 -13.42 23.71
N ARG A 512 -19.30 -14.49 22.92
CA ARG A 512 -18.72 -15.79 23.31
C ARG A 512 -17.27 -15.94 22.90
N THR A 513 -16.82 -15.34 21.80
CA THR A 513 -15.51 -15.65 21.20
C THR A 513 -14.42 -14.74 21.71
N VAL A 514 -14.65 -13.41 21.67
CA VAL A 514 -13.63 -12.40 21.97
C VAL A 514 -13.12 -12.50 23.40
N PRO A 515 -13.97 -12.62 24.44
CA PRO A 515 -13.49 -12.66 25.83
C PRO A 515 -12.61 -13.86 26.14
N LYS A 516 -12.70 -14.95 25.36
CA LYS A 516 -11.82 -16.12 25.52
C LYS A 516 -10.38 -15.84 25.07
N GLN A 517 -10.13 -14.75 24.35
CA GLN A 517 -8.82 -14.31 23.87
C GLN A 517 -8.18 -13.33 24.84
N THR A 518 -8.27 -13.61 26.14
CA THR A 518 -7.75 -12.75 27.22
C THR A 518 -6.80 -13.50 28.13
N ALA A 519 -5.73 -12.82 28.52
CA ALA A 519 -4.56 -13.33 29.19
C ALA A 519 -4.19 -12.51 30.42
N TYR A 520 -3.70 -13.14 31.48
CA TYR A 520 -2.96 -12.46 32.53
C TYR A 520 -1.70 -13.26 32.81
N GLY A 521 -0.59 -12.84 32.19
CA GLY A 521 0.58 -13.69 31.99
C GLY A 521 0.19 -15.03 31.35
N VAL A 522 0.63 -16.13 31.96
CA VAL A 522 0.29 -17.49 31.51
C VAL A 522 -1.17 -17.87 31.75
N HIS A 523 -1.97 -17.09 32.48
CA HIS A 523 -3.33 -17.50 32.83
C HIS A 523 -4.39 -17.00 31.84
N SER A 524 -5.34 -17.85 31.45
CA SER A 524 -6.56 -17.36 30.77
C SER A 524 -7.44 -16.55 31.73
N ALA A 525 -7.62 -15.26 31.46
CA ALA A 525 -8.45 -14.39 32.29
C ALA A 525 -9.93 -14.82 32.26
N TYR A 526 -10.44 -15.23 31.09
CA TYR A 526 -11.78 -15.83 30.96
C TYR A 526 -12.00 -17.01 31.91
N ARG A 527 -11.01 -17.90 32.03
CA ARG A 527 -11.08 -19.06 32.94
C ARG A 527 -11.12 -18.65 34.40
N GLN A 528 -10.41 -17.58 34.77
CA GLN A 528 -10.36 -17.08 36.14
C GLN A 528 -11.66 -16.38 36.55
N ARG A 529 -12.23 -15.57 35.63
CA ARG A 529 -13.33 -14.65 35.91
C ARG A 529 -14.73 -15.18 35.54
N ILE A 530 -14.86 -15.83 34.38
CA ILE A 530 -16.16 -16.14 33.74
C ILE A 530 -16.53 -17.62 33.75
N GLU A 531 -15.56 -18.53 33.57
CA GLU A 531 -15.83 -19.98 33.50
C GLU A 531 -16.52 -20.53 34.77
N THR A 532 -17.55 -21.36 34.59
CA THR A 532 -18.33 -21.94 35.70
C THR A 532 -18.20 -23.46 35.83
N ARG A 533 -17.63 -24.14 34.82
CA ARG A 533 -17.48 -25.59 34.82
C ARG A 533 -16.41 -26.06 35.81
N GLU A 534 -16.81 -26.92 36.75
CA GLU A 534 -15.97 -27.37 37.84
C GLU A 534 -14.69 -28.07 37.37
N GLU A 535 -14.78 -28.93 36.34
CA GLU A 535 -13.63 -29.63 35.78
C GLU A 535 -12.60 -28.66 35.18
N LYS A 536 -13.08 -27.54 34.64
CA LYS A 536 -12.22 -26.50 34.07
C LYS A 536 -11.57 -25.67 35.19
N LEU A 537 -12.31 -25.33 36.24
CA LEU A 537 -11.78 -24.54 37.35
C LEU A 537 -10.74 -25.31 38.20
N LYS A 538 -10.90 -26.63 38.34
CA LYS A 538 -9.92 -27.51 39.03
C LYS A 538 -8.58 -27.63 38.31
N ALA A 539 -8.55 -27.39 37.01
CA ALA A 539 -7.34 -27.49 36.20
C ALA A 539 -6.58 -26.16 36.09
N ARG A 540 -6.91 -25.15 36.91
CA ARG A 540 -6.21 -23.86 36.93
C ARG A 540 -4.94 -23.96 37.76
N LEU A 541 -3.90 -23.24 37.36
CA LEU A 541 -2.78 -22.92 38.24
C LEU A 541 -3.14 -21.80 39.21
N PRO A 542 -2.51 -21.74 40.40
CA PRO A 542 -2.56 -20.57 41.27
C PRO A 542 -2.14 -19.32 40.50
N ILE A 543 -2.80 -18.19 40.78
CA ILE A 543 -2.54 -16.90 40.16
C ILE A 543 -2.14 -15.90 41.24
N GLU A 544 -1.12 -15.10 40.96
CA GLU A 544 -0.73 -13.95 41.77
C GLU A 544 -1.15 -12.70 41.00
N LEU A 545 -1.98 -11.85 41.62
CA LEU A 545 -2.45 -10.62 41.01
C LEU A 545 -1.59 -9.46 41.45
N ASP A 546 -1.17 -8.64 40.49
CA ASP A 546 -0.54 -7.37 40.80
C ASP A 546 -1.54 -6.43 41.49
N PRO A 547 -1.18 -5.88 42.67
CA PRO A 547 -2.05 -4.96 43.41
C PRO A 547 -2.27 -3.62 42.69
N GLU A 548 -1.38 -3.20 41.79
CA GLU A 548 -1.47 -1.94 41.05
C GLU A 548 -2.26 -2.10 39.74
N ASP A 549 -1.99 -3.16 38.97
CA ASP A 549 -2.72 -3.46 37.74
C ASP A 549 -2.88 -4.96 37.43
N HIS A 550 -4.11 -5.46 37.60
CA HIS A 550 -4.49 -6.83 37.27
C HIS A 550 -5.42 -6.90 36.04
N THR A 551 -5.25 -5.99 35.07
CA THR A 551 -6.01 -6.01 33.82
C THR A 551 -5.43 -7.04 32.86
N ALA A 552 -6.30 -7.81 32.22
CA ALA A 552 -5.91 -8.84 31.27
C ALA A 552 -5.64 -8.25 29.89
N ASP A 553 -4.58 -8.73 29.25
CA ASP A 553 -4.22 -8.41 27.87
C ASP A 553 -5.01 -9.28 26.88
N MET A 554 -5.10 -8.82 25.63
CA MET A 554 -5.73 -9.57 24.55
C MET A 554 -4.70 -10.46 23.85
N THR A 555 -4.96 -11.76 23.74
CA THR A 555 -4.13 -12.67 22.92
C THR A 555 -4.48 -12.61 21.43
N ALA A 556 -5.59 -11.95 21.10
CA ALA A 556 -5.96 -11.65 19.72
C ALA A 556 -6.95 -10.49 19.68
N SER A 557 -6.62 -9.51 18.85
CA SER A 557 -7.48 -8.37 18.51
C SER A 557 -8.37 -8.69 17.32
N TRP A 558 -9.50 -7.98 17.21
CA TRP A 558 -10.52 -8.23 16.20
C TRP A 558 -10.83 -6.97 15.41
N VAL A 559 -10.93 -7.11 14.09
CA VAL A 559 -11.35 -6.04 13.20
C VAL A 559 -12.58 -6.51 12.43
N VAL A 560 -13.70 -5.79 12.57
CA VAL A 560 -14.90 -6.01 11.75
C VAL A 560 -14.91 -4.97 10.65
N ALA A 561 -14.64 -5.39 9.42
CA ALA A 561 -14.62 -4.50 8.26
C ALA A 561 -15.85 -4.72 7.38
N GLY A 562 -16.48 -3.64 6.93
CA GLY A 562 -17.67 -3.69 6.10
C GLY A 562 -18.26 -2.29 5.89
N PRO A 563 -19.07 -2.06 4.84
CA PRO A 563 -19.79 -0.79 4.70
C PRO A 563 -20.64 -0.55 5.96
N ASN A 564 -20.62 0.63 6.58
CA ASN A 564 -21.34 0.94 7.82
C ASN A 564 -21.05 0.00 9.02
N ALA A 565 -19.92 -0.71 9.04
CA ALA A 565 -19.61 -1.64 10.15
C ALA A 565 -19.35 -0.90 11.47
N ASP A 566 -18.98 0.37 11.42
CA ASP A 566 -18.88 1.28 12.58
C ASP A 566 -20.20 1.36 13.38
N THR A 567 -21.35 1.14 12.74
CA THR A 567 -22.65 1.08 13.42
C THR A 567 -22.78 -0.12 14.37
N PHE A 568 -21.91 -1.12 14.28
CA PHE A 568 -21.94 -2.29 15.17
C PHE A 568 -21.27 -2.03 16.53
N VAL A 569 -20.58 -0.90 16.71
CA VAL A 569 -19.80 -0.61 17.93
C VAL A 569 -20.64 -0.76 19.20
N ASP A 570 -21.78 -0.07 19.27
CA ASP A 570 -22.62 -0.08 20.47
C ASP A 570 -23.24 -1.46 20.72
N ASP A 571 -23.72 -2.11 19.66
CA ASP A 571 -24.36 -3.43 19.76
C ASP A 571 -23.37 -4.52 20.20
N ILE A 572 -22.14 -4.50 19.67
CA ILE A 572 -21.08 -5.43 20.07
C ILE A 572 -20.62 -5.12 21.50
N SER A 573 -20.41 -3.85 21.82
CA SER A 573 -20.03 -3.39 23.17
C SER A 573 -21.05 -3.86 24.22
N ALA A 574 -22.34 -3.60 23.97
CA ALA A 574 -23.42 -4.04 24.82
C ALA A 574 -23.44 -5.57 24.96
N SER A 575 -23.30 -6.31 23.86
CA SER A 575 -23.31 -7.77 23.87
C SER A 575 -22.17 -8.38 24.69
N ILE A 576 -20.96 -7.81 24.59
CA ILE A 576 -19.82 -8.21 25.43
C ILE A 576 -20.06 -7.83 26.90
N GLY A 577 -20.65 -6.66 27.16
CA GLY A 577 -20.99 -6.20 28.51
C GLY A 577 -22.00 -7.08 29.26
N GLU A 578 -22.77 -7.91 28.57
CA GLU A 578 -23.68 -8.90 29.17
C GLU A 578 -22.97 -10.16 29.73
N LEU A 579 -21.64 -10.21 29.74
CA LEU A 579 -20.91 -11.34 30.33
C LEU A 579 -21.07 -11.34 31.85
N GLU A 580 -21.62 -12.44 32.37
CA GLU A 580 -21.79 -12.63 33.80
C GLU A 580 -20.51 -13.18 34.43
N GLU A 581 -20.03 -12.50 35.46
CA GLU A 581 -18.95 -12.98 36.30
C GLU A 581 -19.41 -14.15 37.17
N ARG A 582 -18.48 -15.08 37.42
CA ARG A 582 -18.73 -16.17 38.36
C ARG A 582 -19.09 -15.61 39.74
N GLU A 583 -20.04 -16.25 40.41
CA GLU A 583 -20.53 -15.83 41.72
C GLU A 583 -19.41 -15.62 42.75
N ALA A 584 -18.41 -16.50 42.81
CA ALA A 584 -17.28 -16.34 43.73
C ALA A 584 -16.46 -15.06 43.48
N VAL A 585 -16.32 -14.63 42.22
CA VAL A 585 -15.63 -13.37 41.88
C VAL A 585 -16.51 -12.18 42.21
N ARG A 586 -17.77 -12.22 41.76
CA ARG A 586 -18.77 -11.16 42.01
C ARG A 586 -19.02 -10.90 43.51
N THR A 587 -18.89 -11.92 44.35
CA THR A 587 -19.06 -11.82 45.81
C THR A 587 -17.76 -11.51 46.56
N GLY A 588 -16.62 -11.44 45.86
CA GLY A 588 -15.31 -11.21 46.46
C GLY A 588 -14.74 -12.41 47.22
N ALA A 589 -15.28 -13.62 47.02
CA ALA A 589 -14.76 -14.86 47.62
C ALA A 589 -13.49 -15.37 46.91
N GLU A 590 -13.32 -15.03 45.63
CA GLU A 590 -12.10 -15.25 44.85
C GLU A 590 -11.74 -13.98 44.08
N GLU A 591 -10.46 -13.64 44.05
CA GLU A 591 -9.96 -12.56 43.18
C GLU A 591 -9.66 -13.09 41.77
N ALA A 592 -9.79 -12.25 40.76
CA ALA A 592 -9.51 -12.58 39.37
C ALA A 592 -9.08 -11.33 38.57
N PRO A 593 -8.30 -11.50 37.48
CA PRO A 593 -7.95 -10.39 36.59
C PRO A 593 -9.18 -9.68 36.04
N ARG A 594 -9.07 -8.37 35.79
CA ARG A 594 -10.09 -7.58 35.07
C ARG A 594 -10.07 -7.95 33.60
N ILE A 595 -11.24 -8.02 32.99
CA ILE A 595 -11.39 -8.18 31.55
C ILE A 595 -12.00 -6.88 31.03
N GLU A 596 -11.19 -6.09 30.35
CA GLU A 596 -11.61 -4.84 29.71
C GLU A 596 -11.39 -4.97 28.21
N ILE A 597 -12.48 -5.06 27.44
CA ILE A 597 -12.41 -5.27 25.99
C ILE A 597 -12.99 -4.02 25.32
N PRO A 598 -12.14 -3.08 24.87
CA PRO A 598 -12.62 -1.89 24.18
C PRO A 598 -13.23 -2.28 22.83
N VAL A 599 -14.36 -1.65 22.50
CA VAL A 599 -14.99 -1.73 21.18
C VAL A 599 -15.06 -0.32 20.62
N VAL A 600 -14.37 -0.06 19.51
CA VAL A 600 -14.23 1.30 18.95
C VAL A 600 -14.49 1.34 17.45
N ALA A 601 -14.86 2.51 16.95
CA ALA A 601 -14.87 2.78 15.52
C ALA A 601 -13.45 3.10 15.01
N GLY A 602 -13.05 2.48 13.91
CA GLY A 602 -11.69 2.59 13.36
C GLY A 602 -11.40 3.90 12.62
N GLY A 603 -12.44 4.57 12.13
CA GLY A 603 -12.32 5.73 11.24
C GLY A 603 -12.35 7.11 11.91
N THR A 604 -12.10 7.20 13.22
CA THR A 604 -12.15 8.48 13.95
C THR A 604 -10.98 9.40 13.57
N TYR A 605 -11.14 10.72 13.78
CA TYR A 605 -10.07 11.69 13.55
C TYR A 605 -8.74 11.31 14.21
N ALA A 606 -8.77 10.93 15.49
CA ALA A 606 -7.56 10.52 16.22
C ALA A 606 -6.92 9.26 15.63
N ALA A 607 -7.74 8.31 15.14
CA ALA A 607 -7.26 7.09 14.52
C ALA A 607 -6.60 7.36 13.15
N ILE A 608 -7.21 8.20 12.32
CA ILE A 608 -6.64 8.59 11.02
C ILE A 608 -5.38 9.44 11.22
N LYS A 609 -5.40 10.39 12.15
CA LYS A 609 -4.23 11.21 12.50
C LYS A 609 -3.03 10.35 12.88
N ARG A 610 -3.26 9.29 13.67
CA ARG A 610 -2.20 8.36 14.07
C ARG A 610 -1.61 7.62 12.86
N ILE A 611 -2.45 7.15 11.92
CA ILE A 611 -1.97 6.52 10.68
C ILE A 611 -1.08 7.48 9.89
N VAL A 612 -1.54 8.72 9.72
CA VAL A 612 -0.78 9.73 8.99
C VAL A 612 0.56 9.99 9.67
N ASP A 613 0.60 10.16 11.00
CA ASP A 613 1.86 10.39 11.74
C ASP A 613 2.81 9.19 11.67
N ASP A 614 2.30 7.97 11.92
CA ASP A 614 3.10 6.75 11.96
C ASP A 614 3.76 6.47 10.59
N VAL A 615 2.96 6.51 9.51
CA VAL A 615 3.46 6.23 8.15
C VAL A 615 4.33 7.38 7.63
N ALA A 616 4.01 8.63 7.98
CA ALA A 616 4.86 9.77 7.64
C ALA A 616 6.25 9.61 8.26
N ARG A 617 6.34 9.29 9.56
CA ARG A 617 7.61 9.07 10.27
C ARG A 617 8.38 7.89 9.73
N GLU A 618 7.71 6.77 9.44
CA GLU A 618 8.31 5.60 8.79
C GLU A 618 8.99 5.98 7.47
N LYS A 619 8.36 6.87 6.69
CA LYS A 619 8.89 7.37 5.42
C LYS A 619 9.85 8.56 5.56
N GLY A 620 10.24 8.92 6.78
CA GLY A 620 11.22 9.97 7.08
C GLY A 620 10.65 11.40 7.09
N TRP A 621 9.34 11.57 7.00
CA TRP A 621 8.68 12.85 7.17
C TRP A 621 8.50 13.17 8.66
N ILE A 622 8.68 14.43 9.03
CA ILE A 622 8.46 14.91 10.41
C ILE A 622 7.43 16.04 10.36
N PRO A 623 6.12 15.72 10.23
CA PRO A 623 5.10 16.75 10.20
C PRO A 623 4.99 17.43 11.57
N ASP A 624 4.84 18.75 11.57
CA ASP A 624 4.44 19.46 12.79
C ASP A 624 2.95 19.22 13.11
N ALA A 625 2.52 19.61 14.30
CA ALA A 625 1.15 19.34 14.77
C ALA A 625 0.07 19.99 13.89
N GLU A 626 0.33 21.18 13.35
CA GLU A 626 -0.63 21.93 12.51
C GLU A 626 -0.75 21.30 11.12
N GLN A 627 0.38 20.89 10.55
CA GLN A 627 0.46 20.17 9.30
C GLN A 627 -0.24 18.82 9.39
N LEU A 628 0.05 18.04 10.42
CA LEU A 628 -0.56 16.74 10.65
C LEU A 628 -2.08 16.88 10.78
N ASP A 629 -2.54 17.89 11.51
CA ASP A 629 -3.95 18.23 11.65
C ASP A 629 -4.63 18.52 10.32
N ARG A 630 -4.00 19.37 9.50
CA ARG A 630 -4.48 19.77 8.17
C ARG A 630 -4.54 18.59 7.20
N LEU A 631 -3.47 17.79 7.11
CA LEU A 631 -3.42 16.61 6.23
C LEU A 631 -4.48 15.56 6.63
N THR A 632 -4.66 15.34 7.93
CA THR A 632 -5.71 14.45 8.44
C THR A 632 -7.10 14.92 8.00
N ARG A 633 -7.38 16.23 8.10
CA ARG A 633 -8.66 16.81 7.68
C ARG A 633 -8.87 16.68 6.17
N ILE A 634 -7.85 16.97 5.36
CA ILE A 634 -7.95 16.81 3.92
C ILE A 634 -8.29 15.36 3.57
N LEU A 635 -7.57 14.39 4.15
CA LEU A 635 -7.80 12.98 3.91
C LEU A 635 -9.23 12.57 4.30
N MET A 636 -9.68 12.97 5.50
CA MET A 636 -11.04 12.68 5.95
C MET A 636 -12.12 13.34 5.10
N GLY A 637 -11.92 14.59 4.66
CA GLY A 637 -12.87 15.29 3.80
C GLY A 637 -13.00 14.67 2.41
N VAL A 638 -11.93 14.06 1.91
CA VAL A 638 -11.91 13.43 0.58
C VAL A 638 -12.34 11.97 0.62
N THR A 639 -11.89 11.18 1.58
CA THR A 639 -12.15 9.73 1.64
C THR A 639 -13.27 9.36 2.60
N GLY A 640 -13.81 10.33 3.32
CA GLY A 640 -14.82 10.10 4.32
C GLY A 640 -16.19 9.78 3.73
N THR A 641 -16.92 8.94 4.44
CA THR A 641 -18.36 8.72 4.27
C THR A 641 -19.07 9.56 5.33
N GLY A 642 -20.24 10.12 5.01
CA GLY A 642 -21.06 10.90 5.96
C GLY A 642 -20.92 10.43 7.42
N LYS A 643 -20.61 11.36 8.36
CA LYS A 643 -20.34 11.22 9.81
C LYS A 643 -18.87 11.37 10.28
N TRP A 644 -18.04 12.24 9.70
CA TRP A 644 -16.66 12.45 10.20
C TRP A 644 -15.83 11.15 10.30
N ARG A 645 -16.09 10.18 9.42
CA ARG A 645 -15.37 8.90 9.42
C ARG A 645 -14.70 8.68 8.10
N ALA A 646 -13.44 8.26 8.15
CA ALA A 646 -12.72 7.78 6.98
C ALA A 646 -12.27 6.33 7.21
N SER A 647 -12.14 5.59 6.12
CA SER A 647 -11.59 4.25 6.16
C SER A 647 -10.09 4.32 6.53
N PRO A 648 -9.64 3.66 7.61
CA PRO A 648 -8.22 3.58 7.94
C PRO A 648 -7.43 2.79 6.87
N PHE A 649 -8.08 1.91 6.12
CA PHE A 649 -7.45 1.19 5.01
C PHE A 649 -7.12 2.14 3.86
N ASP A 650 -8.03 3.05 3.51
CA ASP A 650 -7.79 4.01 2.44
C ASP A 650 -6.76 5.05 2.88
N ALA A 651 -6.77 5.45 4.16
CA ALA A 651 -5.72 6.30 4.72
C ALA A 651 -4.33 5.66 4.63
N ALA A 652 -4.22 4.37 4.96
CA ALA A 652 -2.97 3.63 4.83
C ALA A 652 -2.52 3.52 3.38
N ASP A 653 -3.43 3.21 2.45
CA ASP A 653 -3.12 3.12 1.02
C ASP A 653 -2.60 4.45 0.46
N VAL A 654 -3.26 5.57 0.80
CA VAL A 654 -2.83 6.91 0.40
C VAL A 654 -1.42 7.20 0.90
N MET A 655 -1.16 6.97 2.19
CA MET A 655 0.15 7.27 2.78
C MET A 655 1.25 6.33 2.27
N HIS A 656 0.96 5.04 2.09
CA HIS A 656 1.93 4.07 1.57
C HIS A 656 2.22 4.22 0.08
N ALA A 657 1.32 4.84 -0.69
CA ALA A 657 1.57 5.23 -2.07
C ALA A 657 2.67 6.29 -2.23
N LEU A 658 2.92 7.10 -1.20
CA LEU A 658 3.93 8.17 -1.25
C LEU A 658 5.36 7.62 -1.24
N GLY A 659 6.31 8.32 -1.84
CA GLY A 659 7.74 8.01 -1.71
C GLY A 659 8.28 8.26 -0.29
N ARG A 660 9.55 7.88 -0.06
CA ARG A 660 10.30 8.35 1.13
C ARG A 660 10.66 9.82 0.98
N SER A 661 10.77 10.54 2.09
CA SER A 661 11.17 11.94 2.08
C SER A 661 12.63 12.09 1.62
N ASN A 662 12.86 13.08 0.75
CA ASN A 662 14.21 13.58 0.42
C ASN A 662 14.60 14.81 1.27
N GLY A 663 13.95 15.01 2.43
CA GLY A 663 14.14 16.17 3.31
C GLY A 663 13.15 17.32 3.09
N SER A 664 12.08 17.11 2.31
CA SER A 664 10.99 18.06 2.09
C SER A 664 9.88 17.95 3.17
N ARG A 665 8.95 18.91 3.19
CA ARG A 665 7.73 18.88 4.02
C ARG A 665 6.64 18.12 3.27
N LEU A 666 5.89 17.24 3.93
CA LEU A 666 4.77 16.50 3.34
C LEU A 666 3.59 17.44 3.05
N ASP A 667 3.33 17.82 1.81
CA ASP A 667 2.31 18.83 1.50
C ASP A 667 0.99 18.25 0.94
N ALA A 668 0.06 19.14 0.59
CA ALA A 668 -1.22 18.75 0.03
C ALA A 668 -1.09 18.17 -1.40
N SER A 669 -0.02 18.50 -2.13
CA SER A 669 0.23 17.94 -3.46
C SER A 669 0.72 16.48 -3.37
N ASP A 670 1.57 16.17 -2.39
CA ASP A 670 1.94 14.79 -2.07
C ASP A 670 0.68 13.97 -1.73
N LEU A 671 -0.18 14.52 -0.86
CA LEU A 671 -1.42 13.86 -0.49
C LEU A 671 -2.38 13.71 -1.67
N ALA A 672 -2.44 14.69 -2.58
CA ALA A 672 -3.25 14.61 -3.81
C ALA A 672 -2.79 13.47 -4.71
N TYR A 673 -1.46 13.27 -4.84
CA TYR A 673 -0.90 12.12 -5.53
C TYR A 673 -1.29 10.79 -4.86
N GLY A 674 -1.15 10.69 -3.54
CA GLY A 674 -1.56 9.48 -2.80
C GLY A 674 -3.05 9.17 -2.98
N ILE A 675 -3.92 10.19 -2.91
CA ILE A 675 -5.37 10.08 -3.15
C ILE A 675 -5.65 9.64 -4.59
N SER A 676 -4.91 10.11 -5.58
CA SER A 676 -5.12 9.73 -6.99
C SER A 676 -4.87 8.25 -7.26
N GLN A 677 -4.07 7.59 -6.41
CA GLN A 677 -3.86 6.13 -6.46
C GLN A 677 -5.08 5.34 -5.99
N LEU A 678 -5.98 5.93 -5.21
CA LEU A 678 -7.19 5.26 -4.76
C LEU A 678 -8.16 4.98 -5.92
N PRO A 679 -8.99 3.93 -5.82
CA PRO A 679 -10.12 3.73 -6.71
C PRO A 679 -11.06 4.95 -6.71
N HIS A 680 -11.69 5.27 -7.84
CA HIS A 680 -12.51 6.48 -7.97
C HIS A 680 -13.68 6.50 -6.96
N ASP A 681 -14.28 5.35 -6.65
CA ASP A 681 -15.35 5.17 -5.67
C ASP A 681 -14.89 5.35 -4.21
N ARG A 682 -13.61 5.65 -3.96
CA ARG A 682 -13.08 6.08 -2.66
C ARG A 682 -12.85 7.58 -2.56
N ILE A 683 -12.88 8.30 -3.68
CA ILE A 683 -12.61 9.75 -3.75
C ILE A 683 -13.96 10.45 -3.77
N PHE A 684 -14.28 11.14 -2.67
CA PHE A 684 -15.61 11.66 -2.36
C PHE A 684 -16.70 10.57 -2.56
N PRO A 685 -16.74 9.57 -1.67
CA PRO A 685 -17.60 8.38 -1.82
C PRO A 685 -19.09 8.67 -2.08
N ASP A 686 -19.59 9.80 -1.58
CA ASP A 686 -20.99 10.23 -1.74
C ASP A 686 -21.30 10.89 -3.10
N LEU A 687 -20.29 11.15 -3.94
CA LEU A 687 -20.48 11.67 -5.30
C LEU A 687 -20.95 10.61 -6.29
N ALA A 688 -21.59 11.08 -7.36
CA ALA A 688 -21.88 10.22 -8.50
C ALA A 688 -20.57 9.66 -9.12
N PRO A 689 -20.52 8.38 -9.57
CA PRO A 689 -19.31 7.77 -10.12
C PRO A 689 -18.67 8.54 -11.27
N THR A 690 -19.47 9.25 -12.06
CA THR A 690 -19.00 10.14 -13.13
C THR A 690 -18.19 11.33 -12.61
N ALA A 691 -18.63 11.96 -11.52
CA ALA A 691 -17.91 13.06 -10.88
C ALA A 691 -16.63 12.55 -10.22
N GLN A 692 -16.68 11.40 -9.55
CA GLN A 692 -15.52 10.73 -8.95
C GLN A 692 -14.43 10.43 -9.98
N LYS A 693 -14.80 9.90 -11.16
CA LYS A 693 -13.86 9.66 -12.26
C LYS A 693 -13.22 10.94 -12.79
N MET A 694 -13.99 12.02 -12.90
CA MET A 694 -13.45 13.32 -13.32
C MET A 694 -12.44 13.87 -12.32
N VAL A 695 -12.76 13.84 -11.02
CA VAL A 695 -11.83 14.28 -9.96
C VAL A 695 -10.58 13.41 -9.95
N LYS A 696 -10.72 12.08 -10.02
CA LYS A 696 -9.59 11.15 -10.09
C LYS A 696 -8.67 11.47 -11.28
N ALA A 697 -9.24 11.64 -12.47
CA ALA A 697 -8.46 11.94 -13.68
C ALA A 697 -7.66 13.25 -13.51
N LEU A 698 -8.26 14.28 -12.93
CA LEU A 698 -7.58 15.55 -12.67
C LEU A 698 -6.51 15.46 -11.57
N LEU A 699 -6.72 14.65 -10.53
CA LEU A 699 -5.71 14.43 -9.48
C LEU A 699 -4.53 13.57 -9.95
N ALA A 700 -4.75 12.72 -10.97
CA ALA A 700 -3.70 11.89 -11.57
C ALA A 700 -2.92 12.62 -12.68
N ALA A 701 -3.46 13.72 -13.21
CA ALA A 701 -2.83 14.48 -14.29
C ALA A 701 -1.70 15.36 -13.76
N GLU A 702 -0.57 15.37 -14.47
CA GLU A 702 0.58 16.23 -14.16
C GLU A 702 0.34 17.68 -14.61
N GLU A 703 -0.45 17.85 -15.67
CA GLU A 703 -0.81 19.16 -16.24
C GLU A 703 -2.33 19.36 -16.27
N PRO A 704 -2.82 20.62 -16.22
CA PRO A 704 -4.25 20.91 -16.35
C PRO A 704 -4.85 20.36 -17.65
N LEU A 705 -6.04 19.76 -17.55
CA LEU A 705 -6.69 19.09 -18.69
C LEU A 705 -7.72 19.99 -19.37
N THR A 706 -7.72 20.05 -20.69
CA THR A 706 -8.84 20.64 -21.45
C THR A 706 -10.14 19.86 -21.20
N PRO A 707 -11.32 20.45 -21.45
CA PRO A 707 -12.60 19.75 -21.34
C PRO A 707 -12.68 18.46 -22.16
N SER A 708 -12.03 18.40 -23.31
CA SER A 708 -11.97 17.21 -24.17
C SER A 708 -11.05 16.14 -23.60
N GLU A 709 -9.89 16.51 -23.07
CA GLU A 709 -8.95 15.57 -22.44
C GLU A 709 -9.55 14.98 -21.17
N LEU A 710 -10.15 15.82 -20.31
CA LEU A 710 -10.83 15.33 -19.11
C LEU A 710 -11.91 14.29 -19.41
N GLN A 711 -12.70 14.49 -20.48
CA GLN A 711 -13.71 13.52 -20.91
C GLN A 711 -13.09 12.19 -21.34
N ALA A 712 -11.99 12.27 -22.09
CA ALA A 712 -11.27 11.09 -22.56
C ALA A 712 -10.63 10.32 -21.40
N GLU A 713 -9.86 11.00 -20.55
CA GLU A 713 -9.13 10.41 -19.42
C GLU A 713 -10.08 9.84 -18.35
N ALA A 714 -11.16 10.55 -18.02
CA ALA A 714 -12.15 10.06 -17.07
C ALA A 714 -13.08 8.99 -17.67
N GLY A 715 -13.07 8.79 -18.99
CA GLY A 715 -13.97 7.88 -19.70
C GLY A 715 -15.45 8.28 -19.55
N VAL A 716 -15.76 9.58 -19.61
CA VAL A 716 -17.12 10.12 -19.42
C VAL A 716 -17.65 10.79 -20.69
N SER A 717 -18.97 10.76 -20.87
CA SER A 717 -19.62 11.43 -22.01
C SER A 717 -19.73 12.93 -21.82
N GLU A 718 -19.80 13.69 -22.91
CA GLU A 718 -19.99 15.16 -22.90
C GLU A 718 -21.21 15.58 -22.07
N GLY A 719 -22.31 14.85 -22.18
CA GLY A 719 -23.52 15.11 -21.39
C GLY A 719 -23.33 14.90 -19.89
N SER A 720 -22.49 13.93 -19.49
CA SER A 720 -22.15 13.70 -18.07
C SER A 720 -21.19 14.77 -17.57
N TYR A 721 -20.18 15.13 -18.38
CA TYR A 721 -19.26 16.22 -18.09
C TYR A 721 -20.02 17.53 -17.82
N LYS A 722 -20.91 17.95 -18.74
CA LYS A 722 -21.71 19.17 -18.59
C LYS A 722 -22.61 19.17 -17.36
N ARG A 723 -23.02 17.98 -16.89
CA ARG A 723 -23.87 17.83 -15.71
C ARG A 723 -23.08 18.02 -14.41
N HIS A 724 -21.85 17.51 -14.33
CA HIS A 724 -21.11 17.43 -13.07
C HIS A 724 -20.03 18.49 -12.92
N ALA A 725 -19.37 18.92 -14.01
CA ALA A 725 -18.31 19.93 -13.96
C ALA A 725 -18.73 21.25 -13.27
N PRO A 726 -19.92 21.82 -13.55
CA PRO A 726 -20.32 23.09 -12.93
C PRO A 726 -20.43 23.00 -11.40
N THR A 727 -20.97 21.90 -10.87
CA THR A 727 -21.07 21.69 -9.43
C THR A 727 -19.69 21.53 -8.80
N LEU A 728 -18.79 20.75 -9.42
CA LEU A 728 -17.41 20.57 -8.94
C LEU A 728 -16.65 21.91 -8.91
N GLU A 729 -16.87 22.76 -9.92
CA GLU A 729 -16.30 24.11 -10.00
C GLU A 729 -16.87 25.02 -8.92
N THR A 730 -18.21 25.00 -8.75
CA THR A 730 -18.91 25.83 -7.76
C THR A 730 -18.47 25.51 -6.32
N VAL A 731 -18.19 24.24 -6.03
CA VAL A 731 -17.67 23.79 -4.72
C VAL A 731 -16.16 24.04 -4.59
N GLY A 732 -15.45 24.38 -5.67
CA GLY A 732 -14.02 24.66 -5.65
C GLY A 732 -13.12 23.41 -5.58
N VAL A 733 -13.66 22.24 -5.91
CA VAL A 733 -12.89 20.99 -6.05
C VAL A 733 -12.15 20.95 -7.38
N ILE A 734 -12.71 21.59 -8.41
CA ILE A 734 -12.01 21.84 -9.67
C ILE A 734 -12.01 23.32 -9.97
N GLU A 735 -11.00 23.81 -10.67
CA GLU A 735 -10.96 25.19 -11.15
C GLU A 735 -10.46 25.26 -12.58
N ARG A 736 -10.90 26.31 -13.26
CA ARG A 736 -10.56 26.56 -14.65
C ARG A 736 -9.54 27.68 -14.78
N SER A 737 -8.40 27.38 -15.37
CA SER A 737 -7.37 28.36 -15.76
C SER A 737 -7.06 28.23 -17.24
N GLU A 738 -7.08 29.33 -17.98
CA GLU A 738 -6.78 29.38 -19.43
C GLU A 738 -7.57 28.36 -20.29
N GLY A 739 -8.76 27.96 -19.82
CA GLY A 739 -9.62 27.00 -20.50
C GLY A 739 -9.40 25.54 -20.10
N GLN A 740 -8.39 25.23 -19.28
CA GLN A 740 -8.05 23.91 -18.74
C GLN A 740 -8.49 23.77 -17.28
N TRP A 741 -8.68 22.53 -16.83
CA TRP A 741 -9.16 22.15 -15.51
C TRP A 741 -8.04 21.57 -14.65
N GLN A 742 -8.07 21.91 -13.36
CA GLN A 742 -7.22 21.30 -12.33
C GLN A 742 -8.09 20.96 -11.12
N ALA A 743 -7.77 19.86 -10.43
CA ALA A 743 -8.44 19.47 -9.18
C ALA A 743 -7.64 19.88 -7.94
N PHE A 744 -8.36 20.12 -6.85
CA PHE A 744 -7.81 20.50 -5.57
C PHE A 744 -8.53 19.73 -4.46
N ILE A 745 -7.76 18.99 -3.67
CA ILE A 745 -8.25 18.31 -2.46
C ILE A 745 -8.46 19.28 -1.29
N GLU A 746 -7.89 20.48 -1.41
CA GLU A 746 -8.07 21.57 -0.48
C GLU A 746 -8.64 22.78 -1.23
N PRO A 747 -9.96 23.00 -1.14
CA PRO A 747 -10.60 24.14 -1.76
C PRO A 747 -10.07 25.48 -1.22
N TRP A 748 -10.15 26.53 -2.02
CA TRP A 748 -9.64 27.87 -1.67
C TRP A 748 -10.36 28.51 -0.48
N TRP A 749 -11.60 28.10 -0.22
CA TRP A 749 -12.41 28.60 0.89
C TRP A 749 -12.13 27.88 2.21
N ALA A 750 -11.38 26.78 2.20
CA ALA A 750 -11.02 26.09 3.44
C ALA A 750 -10.15 27.01 4.32
N PRO A 751 -10.43 27.14 5.63
CA PRO A 751 -9.75 28.11 6.50
C PRO A 751 -8.22 27.99 6.52
N ASP A 752 -7.71 26.76 6.45
CA ASP A 752 -6.28 26.45 6.48
C ASP A 752 -5.63 26.44 5.07
N SER A 753 -6.40 26.77 4.03
CA SER A 753 -5.95 26.76 2.64
C SER A 753 -5.00 27.93 2.37
N PRO A 754 -3.81 27.68 1.79
CA PRO A 754 -2.91 28.74 1.35
C PRO A 754 -3.37 29.38 0.03
N ARG A 755 -4.45 28.87 -0.57
CA ARG A 755 -4.91 29.26 -1.90
C ARG A 755 -5.68 30.58 -1.84
N SER A 756 -5.43 31.42 -2.83
CA SER A 756 -6.14 32.68 -2.97
C SER A 756 -7.54 32.45 -3.55
N ARG A 757 -8.51 33.25 -3.11
CA ARG A 757 -9.85 33.28 -3.70
C ARG A 757 -9.79 33.59 -5.20
N PRO A 758 -10.49 32.82 -6.05
CA PRO A 758 -10.60 33.12 -7.48
C PRO A 758 -11.25 34.48 -7.75
N ILE A 759 -10.81 35.15 -8.83
CA ILE A 759 -11.32 36.48 -9.21
C ILE A 759 -12.79 36.37 -9.63
N GLY A 760 -13.66 37.20 -9.04
CA GLY A 760 -15.10 37.24 -9.36
C GLY A 760 -15.97 36.38 -8.44
N GLU A 761 -15.37 35.63 -7.52
CA GLU A 761 -16.10 34.90 -6.50
C GLU A 761 -16.71 35.84 -5.46
N SER A 762 -17.93 35.58 -4.99
CA SER A 762 -18.68 36.37 -4.00
C SER A 762 -18.83 35.72 -2.61
N ILE A 763 -18.39 34.46 -2.40
CA ILE A 763 -18.52 33.77 -1.10
C ILE A 763 -17.79 34.56 0.00
N PRO A 764 -18.38 34.78 1.18
CA PRO A 764 -17.72 35.52 2.26
C PRO A 764 -16.37 34.89 2.69
N GLU A 765 -15.45 35.76 3.13
CA GLU A 765 -14.07 35.40 3.53
C GLU A 765 -14.03 34.42 4.73
N GLN A 766 -12.84 33.88 4.99
CA GLN A 766 -12.49 33.13 6.20
C GLN A 766 -13.14 33.76 7.46
N GLY A 767 -13.91 32.96 8.22
CA GLY A 767 -14.65 33.42 9.42
C GLY A 767 -16.16 33.14 9.42
N VAL A 768 -16.68 32.57 8.33
CA VAL A 768 -18.07 32.10 8.16
C VAL A 768 -18.22 30.70 8.76
N TRP A 769 -19.39 30.38 9.33
CA TRP A 769 -19.66 29.02 9.85
C TRP A 769 -19.98 28.03 8.72
N ALA A 770 -19.80 26.72 8.98
CA ALA A 770 -19.99 25.67 7.98
C ALA A 770 -21.37 25.69 7.30
N ASP A 771 -22.42 25.99 8.06
CA ASP A 771 -23.80 26.07 7.60
C ASP A 771 -24.05 27.34 6.77
N GLU A 772 -23.56 28.50 7.21
CA GLU A 772 -23.63 29.74 6.42
C GLU A 772 -22.94 29.57 5.06
N PHE A 773 -21.80 28.88 5.02
CA PHE A 773 -21.13 28.53 3.76
C PHE A 773 -21.99 27.59 2.90
N LEU A 774 -22.59 26.55 3.47
CA LEU A 774 -23.48 25.65 2.71
C LEU A 774 -24.73 26.36 2.18
N VAL A 775 -25.28 27.34 2.92
CA VAL A 775 -26.41 28.16 2.44
C VAL A 775 -26.00 29.00 1.22
N GLU A 776 -24.83 29.65 1.26
CA GLU A 776 -24.30 30.40 0.11
C GLU A 776 -24.04 29.48 -1.10
N LEU A 777 -23.56 28.27 -0.85
CA LEU A 777 -23.35 27.26 -1.88
C LEU A 777 -24.68 26.76 -2.47
N ALA A 778 -25.73 26.62 -1.63
CA ALA A 778 -27.08 26.24 -2.05
C ALA A 778 -27.67 27.24 -3.06
N PHE A 779 -27.55 28.54 -2.77
CA PHE A 779 -28.02 29.61 -3.67
C PHE A 779 -27.39 29.54 -5.06
N ARG A 780 -26.16 29.05 -5.16
CA ARG A 780 -25.43 28.96 -6.44
C ARG A 780 -25.71 27.69 -7.21
N ILE A 781 -25.88 26.56 -6.52
CA ILE A 781 -26.12 25.27 -7.15
C ILE A 781 -27.56 25.12 -7.61
N ASP A 782 -28.52 25.43 -6.74
CA ASP A 782 -29.95 25.23 -7.04
C ASP A 782 -30.57 26.49 -7.67
N GLY A 783 -29.90 27.63 -7.58
CA GLY A 783 -30.50 28.92 -7.95
C GLY A 783 -31.75 29.24 -7.12
N ALA A 784 -31.86 28.60 -5.94
CA ALA A 784 -33.03 28.66 -5.08
C ALA A 784 -33.36 30.11 -4.75
N ASP A 785 -34.57 30.51 -5.13
CA ASP A 785 -35.19 31.74 -4.67
C ASP A 785 -35.29 31.70 -3.13
N ASP A 786 -35.35 32.86 -2.49
CA ASP A 786 -35.40 33.16 -1.05
C ASP A 786 -36.45 32.36 -0.20
N GLY A 787 -37.12 31.34 -0.74
CA GLY A 787 -38.32 30.69 -0.19
C GLY A 787 -38.12 29.45 0.70
N HIS A 788 -36.92 28.89 0.84
CA HIS A 788 -36.71 27.76 1.77
C HIS A 788 -36.56 28.27 3.21
N GLU A 789 -37.55 27.97 4.07
CA GLU A 789 -37.58 28.36 5.49
C GLU A 789 -36.31 27.93 6.25
N VAL A 790 -35.67 26.83 5.82
CA VAL A 790 -34.38 26.33 6.33
C VAL A 790 -33.27 27.39 6.27
N PHE A 791 -33.23 28.25 5.26
CA PHE A 791 -32.17 29.25 5.09
C PHE A 791 -32.33 30.49 6.00
N TRP A 792 -33.46 30.63 6.69
CA TRP A 792 -33.75 31.81 7.51
C TRP A 792 -33.80 31.53 9.02
N ARG A 793 -33.78 30.26 9.44
CA ARG A 793 -33.95 29.84 10.85
C ARG A 793 -32.69 29.31 11.54
N GLY A 794 -31.52 29.36 10.89
CA GLY A 794 -30.28 28.75 11.39
C GLY A 794 -30.38 27.23 11.35
N ALA A 795 -30.25 26.66 10.16
CA ALA A 795 -30.39 25.22 9.92
C ALA A 795 -29.08 24.45 10.10
N THR A 796 -29.18 23.16 10.45
CA THR A 796 -27.99 22.28 10.47
C THR A 796 -27.53 21.93 9.05
N LEU A 797 -26.30 21.42 8.91
CA LEU A 797 -25.79 20.97 7.61
C LEU A 797 -26.69 19.90 6.98
N GLU A 798 -27.27 19.02 7.81
CA GLU A 798 -28.20 17.97 7.40
C GLU A 798 -29.51 18.57 6.88
N GLU A 799 -30.10 19.52 7.59
CA GLU A 799 -31.32 20.21 7.16
C GLU A 799 -31.10 20.95 5.83
N ILE A 800 -29.91 21.53 5.63
CA ILE A 800 -29.53 22.16 4.36
C ILE A 800 -29.40 21.11 3.25
N GLY A 801 -28.73 19.98 3.51
CA GLY A 801 -28.63 18.88 2.55
C GLY A 801 -29.97 18.20 2.26
N GLU A 802 -30.93 18.23 3.18
CA GLU A 802 -32.30 17.78 2.92
C GLU A 802 -33.07 18.74 2.02
N ALA A 803 -32.88 20.04 2.20
CA ALA A 803 -33.46 21.07 1.35
C ALA A 803 -32.85 21.06 -0.06
N VAL A 804 -31.53 20.86 -0.16
CA VAL A 804 -30.77 20.82 -1.42
C VAL A 804 -29.96 19.53 -1.50
N PRO A 805 -30.56 18.43 -2.01
CA PRO A 805 -29.91 17.12 -2.09
C PRO A 805 -28.56 17.10 -2.81
N GLU A 806 -28.33 18.02 -3.76
CA GLU A 806 -27.08 18.20 -4.51
C GLU A 806 -25.90 18.58 -3.60
N LEU A 807 -26.17 19.12 -2.41
CA LEU A 807 -25.15 19.48 -1.42
C LEU A 807 -24.77 18.34 -0.49
N ARG A 808 -25.60 17.30 -0.35
CA ARG A 808 -25.33 16.19 0.57
C ARG A 808 -23.93 15.59 0.41
N PRO A 809 -23.42 15.36 -0.81
CA PRO A 809 -22.09 14.79 -0.99
C PRO A 809 -20.93 15.67 -0.50
N TRP A 810 -21.20 16.97 -0.28
CA TRP A 810 -20.19 17.97 0.11
C TRP A 810 -20.22 18.32 1.59
N ILE A 811 -21.24 17.85 2.32
CA ILE A 811 -21.39 18.14 3.74
C ILE A 811 -20.12 17.76 4.49
N GLU A 812 -19.59 16.55 4.30
CA GLU A 812 -18.39 16.11 5.00
C GLU A 812 -17.16 16.95 4.69
N LEU A 813 -16.94 17.31 3.42
CA LEU A 813 -15.84 18.17 3.03
C LEU A 813 -15.90 19.52 3.76
N VAL A 814 -17.08 20.15 3.79
CA VAL A 814 -17.29 21.44 4.46
C VAL A 814 -17.12 21.28 5.96
N ARG A 815 -17.79 20.30 6.54
CA ARG A 815 -17.77 19.98 7.97
C ARG A 815 -16.33 19.79 8.47
N VAL A 816 -15.55 18.99 7.75
CA VAL A 816 -14.13 18.73 8.04
C VAL A 816 -13.26 19.98 7.88
N ALA A 817 -13.46 20.75 6.82
CA ALA A 817 -12.70 21.97 6.57
C ALA A 817 -12.94 23.06 7.63
N PHE A 818 -14.19 23.28 8.03
CA PHE A 818 -14.57 24.31 9.02
C PHE A 818 -14.41 23.86 10.47
N ARG A 819 -13.92 22.64 10.71
CA ARG A 819 -13.72 22.06 12.06
C ARG A 819 -15.02 22.02 12.87
N ASP A 820 -16.15 21.76 12.21
CA ASP A 820 -17.48 21.77 12.81
C ASP A 820 -17.77 20.47 13.58
N PRO A 821 -17.50 20.41 14.89
CA PRO A 821 -17.46 19.15 15.62
C PRO A 821 -18.77 18.35 15.42
N PRO A 822 -18.72 17.01 15.36
CA PRO A 822 -19.94 16.21 15.33
C PRO A 822 -20.83 16.61 16.51
N ASP A 823 -22.16 16.52 16.36
CA ASP A 823 -23.13 16.92 17.40
C ASP A 823 -22.86 16.24 18.76
N GLU A 824 -22.18 15.10 18.77
CA GLU A 824 -21.74 14.35 19.96
C GLU A 824 -20.60 15.01 20.77
N VAL A 825 -19.84 15.94 20.16
CA VAL A 825 -18.69 16.64 20.78
C VAL A 825 -19.04 18.09 21.17
N ALA A 826 -20.32 18.47 21.11
CA ALA A 826 -20.81 19.77 21.58
C ALA A 826 -20.78 19.88 23.13
N ASP A 827 -19.60 19.73 23.72
CA ASP A 827 -19.30 20.02 25.12
C ASP A 827 -19.24 21.55 25.31
N GLY A 828 -20.38 22.24 25.18
CA GLY A 828 -20.67 23.61 25.66
C GLY A 828 -19.67 24.76 25.44
N ARG A 829 -18.59 24.56 24.68
CA ARG A 829 -17.43 25.48 24.59
C ARG A 829 -17.47 26.42 23.39
N TYR A 830 -18.42 26.25 22.49
CA TYR A 830 -18.60 27.13 21.34
C TYR A 830 -19.87 27.97 21.55
N VAL A 831 -19.68 29.26 21.85
CA VAL A 831 -20.77 30.24 21.92
C VAL A 831 -20.94 30.83 20.53
N ARG A 832 -22.08 30.53 19.90
CA ARG A 832 -22.48 31.10 18.62
C ARG A 832 -22.99 32.52 18.85
N PHE A 833 -22.30 33.53 18.32
CA PHE A 833 -22.79 34.91 18.36
C PHE A 833 -23.58 35.22 17.09
N GLY A 834 -24.89 35.42 17.26
CA GLY A 834 -25.76 35.97 16.21
C GLY A 834 -26.69 34.96 15.54
N ALA A 835 -27.73 34.51 16.25
CA ALA A 835 -29.09 34.26 15.73
C ALA A 835 -29.93 33.52 16.79
N GLU A 836 -30.35 34.23 17.84
CA GLU A 836 -31.63 33.93 18.48
C GLU A 836 -32.38 35.25 18.67
N PRO A 837 -33.64 35.38 18.21
CA PRO A 837 -34.53 36.34 18.82
C PRO A 837 -34.80 35.84 20.24
N ASP A 838 -34.25 36.56 21.21
CA ASP A 838 -34.47 36.42 22.64
C ASP A 838 -35.97 36.22 22.95
N THR A 839 -36.40 34.96 23.10
CA THR A 839 -37.79 34.62 23.49
C THR A 839 -37.98 34.66 25.00
N ALA A 840 -37.09 35.32 25.73
CA ALA A 840 -37.14 35.34 27.18
C ALA A 840 -36.94 36.73 27.81
N GLN A 841 -37.48 37.81 27.23
CA GLN A 841 -37.64 39.06 28.02
C GLN A 841 -38.68 40.07 27.50
N THR A 842 -39.98 39.76 27.63
CA THR A 842 -40.98 40.79 28.00
C THR A 842 -42.24 40.16 28.63
N ARG A 843 -42.14 39.69 29.88
CA ARG A 843 -43.32 39.65 30.75
C ARG A 843 -43.52 41.05 31.33
N LEU A 844 -44.42 41.81 30.71
CA LEU A 844 -45.02 42.99 31.33
C LEU A 844 -45.73 42.55 32.63
N PRO A 845 -45.61 43.29 33.74
CA PRO A 845 -46.32 42.96 34.96
C PRO A 845 -47.79 43.33 34.83
N GLY A 846 -48.66 42.31 34.92
CA GLY A 846 -50.03 42.35 35.43
C GLY A 846 -50.96 43.48 34.99
N SER A 847 -51.96 43.13 34.17
CA SER A 847 -53.29 43.74 34.27
C SER A 847 -54.37 42.73 33.90
N ASN A 848 -55.31 42.55 34.83
CA ASN A 848 -56.45 41.63 34.83
C ASN A 848 -57.29 41.58 33.53
N PRO A 849 -58.00 40.46 33.30
CA PRO A 849 -59.04 40.36 32.28
C PRO A 849 -60.36 40.96 32.81
N GLY A 850 -61.02 41.79 32.01
CA GLY A 850 -62.39 42.21 32.29
C GLY A 850 -62.79 43.51 31.59
N GLY A 851 -63.50 43.41 30.48
CA GLY A 851 -64.09 44.57 29.82
C GLY A 851 -64.64 44.31 28.42
N THR A 852 -65.67 43.47 28.34
CA THR A 852 -66.74 43.44 27.33
C THR A 852 -66.77 44.55 26.26
N ALA A 853 -66.86 44.16 24.98
CA ALA A 853 -67.91 44.63 24.06
C ALA A 853 -67.94 43.79 22.76
N THR A 854 -69.12 43.17 22.54
CA THR A 854 -69.74 42.66 21.29
C THR A 854 -69.04 41.61 20.44
#